data_AF-K0TR31-F1
#
_entry.id   AF-K0TR31-F1
#
_cell.length_a   1.000
_cell.length_b   1.000
_cell.length_c   1.000
_cell.angle_alpha   90.00
_cell.angle_beta   90.00
_cell.angle_gamma   90.00
#
_symmetry.space_group_name_H-M   'P 1'
#
loop_
_entity.id
_entity.type
_entity.pdbx_description
1 polymer ?
#
loop_
_entity_poly.entity_id
_entity_poly.type
_entity_poly.pdbx_seq_one_letter_code
_entity_poly.pdbx_strand_id
1 'polypeptide(L)'
;MAGKMASVGRRLLRSTTAAGARNGAIVAPSPTAEAIGTGRIRGSHTCKGHHIRRRSLGSSSNAHETGNGRGSGRSSRPRRSLDRPRVYDSLTSAHRPLLPGGPEDDGQSQSEYATKGAAWYVCGPTVYDSAHLGHGRTYVLLDILRRLALRSHSGGGRSSPRPILVMNVTDVDDKIIKRSGENEKRAAELAEAKGGVQSDGAEIAGPTDPIELARFYEAEFWEDMAALNVMTPDVICRVSENVESTIVPYIERIVEGGMAYVLSEPGEKEDGKTEADEGVGSVYFDVRAFERKTGGLTRYGKLAPPAASSDLFSWDKVNTEGEETSGQPTKRDPRDFCLWKHRRRRVDESDDGKFEPESVSYDSPWGPGRPGWHVECSAMIEDLSERLEPRYGFELHAGGVDLAFPHHCNEIAQAEAYRRASDDKHKDDGPFREWIPHWVHTGHLHVKGRKMSKSLKNFITVREMLEGGGSDSGGDRSGDNEDSPAANVSSSAWSSLADDFRLWCLCLSGSYRGPATYSPERMDEAAAVRERFVRFLLEGQECLSRLESAGSPASSVRSWSDAEMAMFHRVAGDAVSCREALMDDLDGAAFLEKLMGMVDAGMVYVQGLKAEKDDAVRPAAEPLRFVLDAVRGQLELVGFSERTYDAGLTTSAATDDGGGTSMSTTALLDETVSFRSSVRHEALEAIKKKGGKAPEDAFRDILKMCDGLRDDVLPRHGIRLEDRPSGGSSWNLEDPRSLVAEIADRKARESQGARDRLTKKLDARRKELERFMRALVEPRDLFRIDEYSEWDGDGVPTMHASGEPVGPSHARKRRKAIEKHSRLRDDLSRRCGGNFSAEADSIRAKIAEIEAELDALEV
;
A
#
# COMPACT_ATOMS: atom_id res chain seq x y z
N MET A 1 8.07 0.74 -67.26
CA MET A 1 9.38 1.40 -67.14
C MET A 1 9.76 1.38 -65.67
N ALA A 2 10.45 0.35 -65.17
CA ALA A 2 11.89 0.13 -65.25
C ALA A 2 12.73 1.17 -64.47
N GLY A 3 13.06 0.85 -63.22
CA GLY A 3 14.45 0.61 -62.84
C GLY A 3 15.21 1.66 -62.00
N LYS A 4 15.78 1.12 -60.90
CA LYS A 4 17.03 1.48 -60.20
C LYS A 4 16.99 2.59 -59.13
N MET A 5 17.17 2.17 -57.87
CA MET A 5 18.51 2.11 -57.26
C MET A 5 18.54 1.18 -56.04
N ALA A 6 19.59 0.38 -55.94
CA ALA A 6 19.89 -0.52 -54.84
C ALA A 6 21.38 -0.42 -54.44
N SER A 7 21.61 -0.59 -53.13
CA SER A 7 22.75 -1.17 -52.39
C SER A 7 24.17 -0.57 -52.47
N VAL A 8 24.74 -0.31 -51.28
CA VAL A 8 26.05 -0.75 -50.69
C VAL A 8 25.97 -0.35 -49.20
N GLY A 9 26.37 -1.07 -48.13
CA GLY A 9 27.05 -2.36 -47.91
C GLY A 9 27.33 -2.53 -46.39
N ARG A 10 27.36 -3.78 -45.91
CA ARG A 10 27.63 -4.19 -44.50
C ARG A 10 29.13 -4.22 -44.19
N ARG A 11 29.49 -4.00 -42.90
CA ARG A 11 30.40 -4.80 -42.02
C ARG A 11 31.18 -3.90 -41.05
N LEU A 12 31.15 -4.23 -39.75
CA LEU A 12 32.32 -4.74 -39.01
C LEU A 12 31.99 -5.00 -37.52
N LEU A 13 32.02 -6.29 -37.15
CA LEU A 13 32.26 -6.82 -35.81
C LEU A 13 33.70 -7.35 -35.83
N ARG A 14 34.58 -6.91 -34.92
CA ARG A 14 35.55 -7.72 -34.13
C ARG A 14 36.65 -6.90 -33.45
N SER A 15 37.04 -7.45 -32.30
CA SER A 15 38.32 -7.43 -31.58
C SER A 15 38.64 -6.28 -30.62
N THR A 16 38.57 -6.60 -29.32
CA THR A 16 39.73 -6.45 -28.41
C THR A 16 39.75 -7.62 -27.43
N THR A 17 40.78 -8.46 -27.53
CA THR A 17 41.22 -9.41 -26.49
C THR A 17 42.71 -9.20 -26.22
N ALA A 18 43.08 -9.41 -24.95
CA ALA A 18 44.32 -10.01 -24.43
C ALA A 18 45.23 -9.12 -23.55
N ALA A 19 45.36 -9.51 -22.27
CA ALA A 19 46.59 -9.91 -21.54
C ALA A 19 46.33 -9.81 -20.02
N GLY A 20 46.69 -10.75 -19.14
CA GLY A 20 47.51 -11.94 -19.30
C GLY A 20 47.38 -12.92 -18.12
N ALA A 21 47.84 -14.14 -18.35
CA ALA A 21 47.90 -15.24 -17.40
C ALA A 21 49.35 -15.48 -16.93
N ARG A 22 49.52 -16.11 -15.76
CA ARG A 22 50.75 -16.81 -15.34
C ARG A 22 50.45 -18.22 -14.83
N ASN A 23 50.86 -19.18 -15.66
CA ASN A 23 51.48 -20.51 -15.45
C ASN A 23 51.24 -21.41 -14.22
N GLY A 24 51.04 -22.71 -14.51
CA GLY A 24 51.52 -23.84 -13.68
C GLY A 24 51.01 -25.25 -14.04
N ALA A 25 51.66 -25.93 -15.03
CA ALA A 25 51.86 -27.39 -15.27
C ALA A 25 50.71 -28.43 -15.05
N ILE A 26 50.17 -29.13 -16.07
CA ILE A 26 50.66 -30.30 -16.87
C ILE A 26 51.00 -31.55 -16.04
N VAL A 27 50.22 -32.66 -16.21
CA VAL A 27 50.64 -34.00 -16.71
C VAL A 27 49.38 -34.82 -17.08
N ALA A 28 49.35 -35.39 -18.29
CA ALA A 28 48.48 -36.50 -18.73
C ALA A 28 49.35 -37.78 -18.86
N PRO A 29 48.79 -39.01 -18.92
CA PRO A 29 48.34 -39.55 -20.22
C PRO A 29 47.19 -40.60 -20.20
N SER A 30 46.41 -40.59 -21.29
CA SER A 30 45.99 -41.68 -22.22
C SER A 30 45.74 -43.16 -21.83
N PRO A 31 44.98 -43.91 -22.68
CA PRO A 31 44.13 -45.05 -22.31
C PRO A 31 44.53 -46.40 -22.93
N THR A 32 43.87 -47.48 -22.50
CA THR A 32 43.68 -48.84 -23.11
C THR A 32 43.19 -49.77 -21.99
N ALA A 33 42.54 -50.92 -22.14
CA ALA A 33 41.74 -51.58 -23.15
C ALA A 33 41.18 -52.86 -22.47
N GLU A 34 40.10 -53.39 -23.03
CA GLU A 34 39.73 -54.83 -23.09
C GLU A 34 39.29 -55.64 -21.85
N ALA A 35 38.29 -56.46 -22.17
CA ALA A 35 37.59 -57.44 -21.37
C ALA A 35 38.40 -58.73 -21.16
N ILE A 36 38.08 -59.49 -20.11
CA ILE A 36 38.06 -60.96 -20.08
C ILE A 36 37.07 -61.39 -18.99
N GLY A 37 36.17 -62.32 -19.34
CA GLY A 37 35.30 -63.01 -18.41
C GLY A 37 35.83 -64.39 -18.02
N THR A 38 35.44 -64.84 -16.84
CA THR A 38 35.32 -66.24 -16.35
C THR A 38 34.62 -66.10 -14.99
N GLY A 39 33.59 -66.84 -14.54
CA GLY A 39 33.06 -68.15 -14.87
C GLY A 39 32.75 -68.87 -13.54
N ARG A 40 31.45 -69.07 -13.22
CA ARG A 40 30.80 -70.17 -12.44
C ARG A 40 31.36 -70.48 -11.02
N ILE A 41 30.56 -70.67 -9.96
CA ILE A 41 29.84 -71.92 -9.59
C ILE A 41 28.87 -71.69 -8.39
N ARG A 42 27.69 -72.33 -8.52
CA ARG A 42 26.67 -72.84 -7.57
C ARG A 42 26.78 -72.66 -6.04
N GLY A 43 25.61 -72.43 -5.42
CA GLY A 43 25.28 -72.86 -4.05
C GLY A 43 23.82 -72.57 -3.67
N SER A 44 23.02 -73.62 -3.53
CA SER A 44 21.58 -73.67 -3.24
C SER A 44 21.19 -73.40 -1.77
N HIS A 45 19.96 -72.96 -1.50
CA HIS A 45 19.00 -73.46 -0.48
C HIS A 45 17.69 -72.61 -0.55
N THR A 46 16.57 -73.13 -1.10
CA THR A 46 15.39 -73.73 -0.40
C THR A 46 14.81 -72.87 0.74
N CYS A 47 13.52 -72.55 0.90
CA CYS A 47 12.27 -73.15 0.41
C CYS A 47 11.06 -72.22 0.71
N LYS A 48 10.08 -72.16 -0.20
CA LYS A 48 8.60 -72.18 -0.08
C LYS A 48 7.85 -71.42 1.04
N GLY A 49 6.75 -70.75 0.65
CA GLY A 49 5.50 -70.80 1.45
C GLY A 49 4.48 -69.64 1.35
N HIS A 50 3.63 -69.67 0.31
CA HIS A 50 2.19 -69.34 0.25
C HIS A 50 1.51 -68.20 1.05
N HIS A 51 0.77 -67.39 0.26
CA HIS A 51 -0.50 -66.67 0.47
C HIS A 51 -1.31 -66.88 1.77
N ILE A 52 -2.00 -65.81 2.21
CA ILE A 52 -3.48 -65.71 2.25
C ILE A 52 -3.94 -64.27 2.60
N ARG A 53 -4.90 -63.76 1.82
CA ARG A 53 -5.74 -62.57 2.11
C ARG A 53 -6.77 -62.88 3.19
N ARG A 54 -7.07 -61.94 4.09
CA ARG A 54 -8.42 -61.80 4.70
C ARG A 54 -8.81 -60.33 4.96
N ARG A 55 -10.03 -60.00 4.53
CA ARG A 55 -10.85 -58.84 4.90
C ARG A 55 -11.70 -59.18 6.14
N SER A 56 -12.00 -58.18 6.99
CA SER A 56 -13.27 -57.97 7.73
C SER A 56 -13.15 -56.63 8.49
N LEU A 57 -13.95 -55.59 8.22
CA LEU A 57 -15.34 -55.29 8.61
C LEU A 57 -15.59 -55.07 10.12
N GLY A 58 -16.21 -53.91 10.42
CA GLY A 58 -16.94 -53.55 11.66
C GLY A 58 -16.06 -53.06 12.82
N SER A 59 -16.44 -52.09 13.67
CA SER A 59 -17.70 -51.39 13.91
C SER A 59 -17.47 -50.20 14.85
N SER A 60 -18.33 -49.19 14.73
CA SER A 60 -18.50 -48.07 15.66
C SER A 60 -19.02 -48.49 17.04
N SER A 61 -18.56 -47.82 18.10
CA SER A 61 -19.35 -47.60 19.32
C SER A 61 -18.86 -46.37 20.09
N ASN A 62 -19.79 -45.46 20.37
CA ASN A 62 -19.69 -44.34 21.30
C ASN A 62 -19.41 -44.82 22.73
N ALA A 63 -18.60 -44.07 23.48
CA ALA A 63 -18.70 -43.99 24.93
C ALA A 63 -18.26 -42.58 25.39
N HIS A 64 -19.23 -41.83 25.90
CA HIS A 64 -19.02 -40.70 26.78
C HIS A 64 -18.60 -41.24 28.15
N GLU A 65 -17.44 -40.84 28.67
CA GLU A 65 -17.16 -40.94 30.10
C GLU A 65 -16.26 -39.78 30.56
N THR A 66 -16.75 -39.10 31.58
CA THR A 66 -16.13 -38.02 32.34
C THR A 66 -14.96 -38.55 33.16
N GLY A 67 -13.81 -37.88 33.14
CA GLY A 67 -12.67 -38.27 33.97
C GLY A 67 -11.58 -37.21 34.01
N ASN A 68 -11.60 -36.40 35.07
CA ASN A 68 -10.61 -35.40 35.41
C ASN A 68 -9.25 -36.08 35.68
N GLY A 69 -8.26 -35.86 34.82
CA GLY A 69 -6.93 -36.47 34.93
C GLY A 69 -5.83 -35.50 34.53
N ARG A 70 -5.07 -35.01 35.52
CA ARG A 70 -3.86 -34.20 35.36
C ARG A 70 -2.85 -34.96 34.50
N GLY A 71 -2.65 -34.51 33.26
CA GLY A 71 -1.63 -35.01 32.33
C GLY A 71 -0.44 -34.07 32.28
N SER A 72 0.72 -34.57 32.66
CA SER A 72 2.03 -33.93 32.57
C SER A 72 2.36 -33.48 31.13
N GLY A 73 3.04 -32.35 31.04
CA GLY A 73 3.41 -31.69 29.79
C GLY A 73 4.14 -32.63 28.83
N ARG A 74 3.54 -32.80 27.65
CA ARG A 74 4.20 -33.38 26.50
C ARG A 74 5.10 -32.29 25.92
N SER A 75 6.41 -32.43 26.16
CA SER A 75 7.46 -31.67 25.51
C SER A 75 7.18 -31.56 24.01
N SER A 76 6.88 -30.35 23.56
CA SER A 76 6.81 -30.00 22.15
C SER A 76 8.20 -30.20 21.55
N ARG A 77 8.33 -31.15 20.63
CA ARG A 77 9.51 -31.22 19.77
C ARG A 77 9.73 -29.84 19.12
N PRO A 78 10.96 -29.31 19.08
CA PRO A 78 11.22 -28.05 18.39
C PRO A 78 10.78 -28.20 16.93
N ARG A 79 9.97 -27.24 16.43
CA ARG A 79 9.65 -27.15 15.00
C ARG A 79 10.99 -27.07 14.26
N ARG A 80 11.21 -27.98 13.29
CA ARG A 80 12.36 -27.86 12.39
C ARG A 80 12.23 -26.52 11.65
N SER A 81 13.33 -25.78 11.55
CA SER A 81 13.47 -24.60 10.68
C SER A 81 12.85 -24.90 9.31
N LEU A 82 11.93 -24.05 8.86
CA LEU A 82 11.31 -24.18 7.55
C LEU A 82 12.33 -23.76 6.48
N ASP A 83 12.90 -24.73 5.76
CA ASP A 83 13.80 -24.46 4.64
C ASP A 83 13.07 -23.90 3.40
N ARG A 84 11.73 -23.90 3.41
CA ARG A 84 10.85 -23.51 2.30
C ARG A 84 9.60 -22.79 2.81
N PRO A 85 9.13 -21.71 2.14
CA PRO A 85 7.86 -21.08 2.49
C PRO A 85 6.73 -22.12 2.37
N ARG A 86 5.84 -22.17 3.35
CA ARG A 86 4.58 -22.91 3.30
C ARG A 86 3.46 -21.91 3.07
N VAL A 87 2.57 -22.22 2.14
CA VAL A 87 1.42 -21.37 1.79
C VAL A 87 0.15 -22.19 1.81
N TYR A 88 -0.97 -21.54 2.07
CA TYR A 88 -2.28 -22.14 1.89
C TYR A 88 -2.59 -22.35 0.41
N ASP A 89 -2.69 -23.61 0.01
CA ASP A 89 -3.05 -24.03 -1.33
C ASP A 89 -4.57 -24.14 -1.42
N SER A 90 -5.16 -23.28 -2.26
CA SER A 90 -6.61 -23.17 -2.43
C SER A 90 -7.21 -24.39 -3.10
N LEU A 91 -6.43 -25.10 -3.92
CA LEU A 91 -6.88 -26.30 -4.61
C LEU A 91 -7.04 -27.46 -3.63
N THR A 92 -6.10 -27.63 -2.70
CA THR A 92 -6.15 -28.71 -1.69
C THR A 92 -6.78 -28.29 -0.37
N SER A 93 -7.08 -26.99 -0.20
CA SER A 93 -7.53 -26.38 1.06
C SER A 93 -6.61 -26.67 2.25
N ALA A 94 -5.29 -26.70 2.02
CA ALA A 94 -4.29 -27.11 3.00
C ALA A 94 -2.96 -26.35 2.83
N HIS A 95 -2.20 -26.21 3.91
CA HIS A 95 -0.88 -25.59 3.87
C HIS A 95 0.20 -26.53 3.31
N ARG A 96 0.83 -26.14 2.20
CA ARG A 96 1.84 -26.93 1.49
C ARG A 96 3.12 -26.11 1.26
N PRO A 97 4.31 -26.74 1.19
CA PRO A 97 5.53 -26.05 0.77
C PRO A 97 5.37 -25.48 -0.65
N LEU A 98 5.76 -24.23 -0.85
CA LEU A 98 5.51 -23.45 -2.07
C LEU A 98 6.35 -23.88 -3.28
N LEU A 99 7.45 -24.60 -3.05
CA LEU A 99 8.37 -25.05 -4.09
C LEU A 99 8.80 -26.50 -3.83
N PRO A 100 8.93 -27.32 -4.89
CA PRO A 100 9.40 -28.69 -4.77
C PRO A 100 10.77 -28.73 -4.08
N GLY A 101 10.97 -29.82 -3.32
CA GLY A 101 12.18 -30.07 -2.55
C GLY A 101 13.23 -30.80 -3.34
N GLY A 102 14.47 -30.69 -2.87
CA GLY A 102 15.44 -31.77 -3.05
C GLY A 102 14.97 -33.07 -2.37
N PRO A 103 15.79 -34.14 -2.41
CA PRO A 103 15.39 -35.57 -2.49
C PRO A 103 14.60 -36.23 -1.33
N GLU A 104 13.95 -35.49 -0.43
CA GLU A 104 13.42 -36.06 0.82
C GLU A 104 11.89 -36.26 0.91
N ASP A 105 11.06 -35.78 -0.03
CA ASP A 105 9.59 -35.75 0.19
C ASP A 105 8.78 -36.93 -0.38
N ASP A 106 9.38 -37.77 -1.23
CA ASP A 106 8.69 -38.90 -1.82
C ASP A 106 9.70 -39.96 -2.24
N GLY A 107 9.55 -41.19 -1.77
CA GLY A 107 10.37 -42.33 -2.16
C GLY A 107 10.21 -42.75 -3.64
N GLN A 108 9.91 -41.82 -4.54
CA GLN A 108 9.79 -42.01 -5.98
C GLN A 108 10.93 -41.28 -6.70
N SER A 109 11.79 -42.09 -7.31
CA SER A 109 12.83 -41.77 -8.30
C SER A 109 13.47 -40.36 -8.27
N GLN A 110 14.72 -40.33 -7.79
CA GLN A 110 15.72 -39.40 -8.31
C GLN A 110 15.71 -39.44 -9.85
N SER A 111 15.55 -38.30 -10.54
CA SER A 111 16.37 -37.94 -11.73
C SER A 111 15.93 -36.74 -12.60
N GLU A 112 14.76 -36.09 -12.43
CA GLU A 112 14.39 -34.97 -13.35
C GLU A 112 13.88 -33.66 -12.69
N TYR A 113 13.18 -33.73 -11.56
CA TYR A 113 12.60 -32.54 -10.91
C TYR A 113 13.58 -31.75 -10.02
N ALA A 114 14.73 -32.32 -9.68
CA ALA A 114 15.71 -31.68 -8.79
C ALA A 114 16.54 -30.56 -9.46
N THR A 115 16.43 -30.37 -10.78
CA THR A 115 17.21 -29.40 -11.56
C THR A 115 16.36 -28.32 -12.24
N LYS A 116 15.04 -28.49 -12.28
CA LYS A 116 14.12 -27.59 -12.97
C LYS A 116 13.76 -26.38 -12.10
N GLY A 117 13.73 -25.20 -12.71
CA GLY A 117 13.34 -23.94 -12.05
C GLY A 117 11.82 -23.84 -11.91
N ALA A 118 11.35 -23.02 -10.97
CA ALA A 118 9.92 -22.77 -10.78
C ALA A 118 9.50 -21.48 -11.51
N ALA A 119 8.48 -21.60 -12.36
CA ALA A 119 7.72 -20.48 -12.89
C ALA A 119 6.45 -20.28 -12.06
N TRP A 120 6.16 -19.04 -11.74
CA TRP A 120 4.96 -18.62 -11.05
C TRP A 120 4.18 -17.69 -11.98
N TYR A 121 2.93 -18.02 -12.28
CA TYR A 121 2.00 -17.14 -12.98
C TYR A 121 1.08 -16.34 -12.03
N VAL A 122 0.90 -15.05 -12.29
CA VAL A 122 -0.09 -14.20 -11.62
C VAL A 122 -0.99 -13.55 -12.67
N CYS A 123 -2.32 -13.66 -12.51
CA CYS A 123 -3.24 -12.93 -13.36
C CYS A 123 -3.05 -11.41 -13.19
N GLY A 124 -2.77 -10.74 -14.30
CA GLY A 124 -2.57 -9.30 -14.34
C GLY A 124 -3.87 -8.49 -14.46
N PRO A 125 -3.75 -7.16 -14.60
CA PRO A 125 -4.90 -6.27 -14.65
C PRO A 125 -5.58 -6.28 -16.03
N THR A 126 -6.88 -6.00 -16.02
CA THR A 126 -7.57 -5.46 -17.21
C THR A 126 -7.33 -3.96 -17.27
N VAL A 127 -6.59 -3.51 -18.28
CA VAL A 127 -6.07 -2.14 -18.40
C VAL A 127 -7.05 -1.20 -19.09
N TYR A 128 -8.25 -1.06 -18.53
CA TYR A 128 -9.28 -0.14 -19.06
C TYR A 128 -9.43 1.15 -18.24
N ASP A 129 -8.81 1.21 -17.06
CA ASP A 129 -8.95 2.31 -16.10
C ASP A 129 -7.91 2.15 -14.97
N SER A 130 -7.66 3.20 -14.18
CA SER A 130 -6.62 3.26 -13.16
C SER A 130 -6.67 2.14 -12.11
N ALA A 131 -5.51 1.75 -11.59
CA ALA A 131 -5.42 0.70 -10.58
C ALA A 131 -5.92 1.20 -9.22
N HIS A 132 -6.86 0.49 -8.60
CA HIS A 132 -7.29 0.77 -7.23
C HIS A 132 -6.53 -0.01 -6.15
N LEU A 133 -6.66 0.41 -4.90
CA LEU A 133 -6.00 -0.23 -3.74
C LEU A 133 -6.27 -1.73 -3.60
N GLY A 134 -7.41 -2.23 -4.10
CA GLY A 134 -7.65 -3.68 -4.18
C GLY A 134 -6.60 -4.42 -5.01
N HIS A 135 -6.22 -3.88 -6.18
CA HIS A 135 -5.11 -4.42 -6.99
C HIS A 135 -3.79 -4.24 -6.24
N GLY A 136 -3.54 -3.05 -5.69
CA GLY A 136 -2.34 -2.75 -4.92
C GLY A 136 -2.10 -3.77 -3.79
N ARG A 137 -3.14 -4.09 -3.00
CA ARG A 137 -3.06 -5.09 -1.93
C ARG A 137 -2.67 -6.47 -2.47
N THR A 138 -3.33 -6.94 -3.54
CA THR A 138 -3.01 -8.23 -4.14
C THR A 138 -1.55 -8.28 -4.59
N TYR A 139 -1.10 -7.32 -5.39
CA TYR A 139 0.26 -7.35 -5.94
C TYR A 139 1.35 -7.13 -4.88
N VAL A 140 1.12 -6.29 -3.86
CA VAL A 140 2.05 -6.12 -2.73
C VAL A 140 2.21 -7.42 -1.92
N LEU A 141 1.11 -8.12 -1.61
CA LEU A 141 1.17 -9.38 -0.85
C LEU A 141 1.88 -10.49 -1.64
N LEU A 142 1.61 -10.60 -2.94
CA LEU A 142 2.28 -11.57 -3.81
C LEU A 142 3.75 -11.21 -4.04
N ASP A 143 4.10 -9.91 -4.07
CA ASP A 143 5.49 -9.43 -4.12
C ASP A 143 6.28 -9.84 -2.88
N ILE A 144 5.71 -9.67 -1.67
CA ILE A 144 6.35 -10.11 -0.42
C ILE A 144 6.62 -11.62 -0.45
N LEU A 145 5.65 -12.41 -0.92
CA LEU A 145 5.82 -13.86 -1.08
C LEU A 145 6.90 -14.20 -2.11
N ARG A 146 6.97 -13.46 -3.23
CA ARG A 146 8.04 -13.61 -4.24
C ARG A 146 9.41 -13.29 -3.65
N ARG A 147 9.55 -12.20 -2.89
CA ARG A 147 10.80 -11.81 -2.21
C ARG A 147 11.27 -12.90 -1.24
N LEU A 148 10.35 -13.47 -0.46
CA LEU A 148 10.64 -14.60 0.44
C LEU A 148 11.08 -15.86 -0.30
N ALA A 149 10.43 -16.19 -1.42
CA ALA A 149 10.82 -17.31 -2.27
C ALA A 149 12.23 -17.11 -2.87
N LEU A 150 12.54 -15.91 -3.37
CA LEU A 150 13.86 -15.56 -3.92
C LEU A 150 14.96 -15.60 -2.84
N ARG A 151 14.69 -15.07 -1.65
CA ARG A 151 15.64 -15.09 -0.52
C ARG A 151 15.91 -16.52 -0.04
N SER A 152 14.85 -17.33 0.08
CA SER A 152 14.97 -18.73 0.49
C SER A 152 15.71 -19.58 -0.54
N HIS A 153 15.58 -19.27 -1.83
CA HIS A 153 16.33 -19.93 -2.89
C HIS A 153 17.83 -19.59 -2.83
N SER A 154 18.17 -18.30 -2.69
CA SER A 154 19.56 -17.82 -2.70
C SER A 154 20.40 -18.32 -1.52
N GLY A 155 19.78 -18.54 -0.35
CA GLY A 155 20.45 -19.05 0.85
C GLY A 155 20.65 -20.58 0.89
N GLY A 156 20.09 -21.33 -0.07
CA GLY A 156 19.97 -22.79 0.01
C GLY A 156 20.96 -23.61 -0.81
N GLY A 157 21.96 -22.98 -1.45
CA GLY A 157 22.96 -23.69 -2.28
C GLY A 157 22.36 -24.55 -3.40
N ARG A 158 21.18 -24.17 -3.91
CA ARG A 158 20.42 -24.99 -4.87
C ARG A 158 21.03 -24.90 -6.27
N SER A 159 21.01 -26.03 -6.98
CA SER A 159 21.43 -26.16 -8.37
C SER A 159 20.35 -25.75 -9.38
N SER A 160 19.10 -25.59 -8.96
CA SER A 160 18.00 -25.17 -9.83
C SER A 160 18.07 -23.66 -10.14
N PRO A 161 17.55 -23.21 -11.30
CA PRO A 161 17.45 -21.79 -11.63
C PRO A 161 16.61 -21.01 -10.61
N ARG A 162 16.91 -19.70 -10.46
CA ARG A 162 16.09 -18.77 -9.67
C ARG A 162 14.63 -18.82 -10.15
N PRO A 163 13.63 -18.81 -9.25
CA PRO A 163 12.24 -18.69 -9.64
C PRO A 163 11.99 -17.45 -10.51
N ILE A 164 11.05 -17.56 -11.45
CA ILE A 164 10.62 -16.46 -12.32
C ILE A 164 9.12 -16.19 -12.14
N LEU A 165 8.74 -14.92 -12.25
CA LEU A 165 7.35 -14.48 -12.24
C LEU A 165 6.89 -14.14 -13.66
N VAL A 166 5.77 -14.73 -14.07
CA VAL A 166 5.05 -14.45 -15.31
C VAL A 166 3.74 -13.74 -14.95
N MET A 167 3.39 -12.69 -15.69
CA MET A 167 2.13 -11.98 -15.52
C MET A 167 1.57 -11.59 -16.88
N ASN A 168 0.27 -11.79 -17.11
CA ASN A 168 -0.36 -11.25 -18.31
C ASN A 168 -0.76 -9.78 -18.16
N VAL A 169 -1.12 -9.15 -19.26
CA VAL A 169 -1.88 -7.90 -19.29
C VAL A 169 -3.10 -8.14 -20.17
N THR A 170 -4.30 -8.06 -19.59
CA THR A 170 -5.55 -8.17 -20.35
C THR A 170 -5.81 -6.84 -21.04
N ASP A 171 -5.29 -6.70 -22.26
CA ASP A 171 -5.41 -5.52 -23.12
C ASP A 171 -6.46 -5.70 -24.25
N VAL A 172 -7.26 -6.77 -24.19
CA VAL A 172 -8.42 -7.03 -25.05
C VAL A 172 -9.57 -7.54 -24.18
N ASP A 173 -10.60 -6.72 -23.94
CA ASP A 173 -11.80 -7.10 -23.16
C ASP A 173 -12.99 -6.17 -23.44
N ASP A 174 -14.21 -6.62 -23.10
CA ASP A 174 -15.45 -5.84 -23.19
C ASP A 174 -15.34 -4.50 -22.45
N LYS A 175 -14.65 -4.47 -21.30
CA LYS A 175 -14.50 -3.24 -20.50
C LYS A 175 -13.63 -2.19 -21.20
N ILE A 176 -12.61 -2.62 -21.93
CA ILE A 176 -11.72 -1.73 -22.69
C ILE A 176 -12.50 -1.13 -23.85
N ILE A 177 -13.20 -1.95 -24.62
CA ILE A 177 -14.04 -1.51 -25.74
C ILE A 177 -15.09 -0.51 -25.26
N LYS A 178 -15.76 -0.82 -24.16
CA LYS A 178 -16.76 0.06 -23.58
C LYS A 178 -16.16 1.41 -23.17
N ARG A 179 -15.03 1.41 -22.46
CA ARG A 179 -14.37 2.64 -22.03
C ARG A 179 -13.88 3.47 -23.23
N SER A 180 -13.32 2.82 -24.24
CA SER A 180 -12.89 3.50 -25.47
C SER A 180 -14.06 4.21 -26.17
N GLY A 181 -15.23 3.55 -26.27
CA GLY A 181 -16.45 4.18 -26.79
C GLY A 181 -17.00 5.30 -25.90
N GLU A 182 -16.84 5.21 -24.57
CA GLU A 182 -17.17 6.30 -23.65
C GLU A 182 -16.24 7.52 -23.87
N ASN A 183 -14.94 7.29 -24.10
CA ASN A 183 -13.96 8.35 -24.40
C ASN A 183 -14.26 9.00 -25.76
N GLU A 184 -14.65 8.22 -26.77
CA GLU A 184 -15.04 8.76 -28.09
C GLU A 184 -16.25 9.69 -28.00
N LYS A 185 -17.29 9.28 -27.25
CA LYS A 185 -18.46 10.13 -26.98
C LYS A 185 -18.07 11.43 -26.27
N ARG A 186 -17.24 11.34 -25.23
CA ARG A 186 -16.76 12.51 -24.50
C ARG A 186 -15.92 13.44 -25.36
N ALA A 187 -15.06 12.90 -26.23
CA ALA A 187 -14.27 13.69 -27.16
C ALA A 187 -15.16 14.45 -28.16
N ALA A 188 -16.22 13.81 -28.66
CA ALA A 188 -17.20 14.43 -29.55
C ALA A 188 -17.96 15.58 -28.85
N GLU A 189 -18.47 15.36 -27.63
CA GLU A 189 -19.15 16.38 -26.82
C GLU A 189 -18.26 17.60 -26.54
N LEU A 190 -16.98 17.37 -26.21
CA LEU A 190 -16.00 18.45 -25.98
C LEU A 190 -15.68 19.22 -27.26
N ALA A 191 -15.60 18.54 -28.41
CA ALA A 191 -15.35 19.18 -29.70
C ALA A 191 -16.54 20.08 -30.12
N GLU A 192 -17.77 19.63 -29.88
CA GLU A 192 -18.98 20.44 -30.09
C GLU A 192 -18.99 21.67 -29.16
N ALA A 193 -18.69 21.49 -27.87
CA ALA A 193 -18.67 22.57 -26.89
C ALA A 193 -17.61 23.65 -27.21
N LYS A 194 -16.47 23.28 -27.79
CA LYS A 194 -15.37 24.20 -28.15
C LYS A 194 -15.48 24.76 -29.59
N GLY A 195 -16.61 24.58 -30.27
CA GLY A 195 -16.85 25.15 -31.60
C GLY A 195 -15.97 24.56 -32.71
N GLY A 196 -15.56 23.29 -32.59
CA GLY A 196 -14.83 22.57 -33.63
C GLY A 196 -13.33 22.82 -33.73
N VAL A 197 -12.70 23.46 -32.73
CA VAL A 197 -11.23 23.59 -32.69
C VAL A 197 -10.61 22.26 -32.23
N GLN A 198 -10.03 21.53 -33.17
CA GLN A 198 -9.22 20.33 -32.92
C GLN A 198 -7.83 20.74 -32.40
N SER A 199 -7.60 20.69 -31.08
CA SER A 199 -6.22 20.48 -30.59
C SER A 199 -6.14 19.89 -29.17
N ASP A 200 -7.10 20.15 -28.27
CA ASP A 200 -6.91 19.78 -26.85
C ASP A 200 -8.01 18.84 -26.28
N GLY A 201 -9.06 18.53 -27.05
CA GLY A 201 -10.20 17.73 -26.57
C GLY A 201 -9.89 16.24 -26.39
N ALA A 202 -8.96 15.70 -27.20
CA ALA A 202 -8.56 14.30 -27.15
C ALA A 202 -7.69 13.98 -25.91
N GLU A 203 -6.85 14.91 -25.47
CA GLU A 203 -6.06 14.76 -24.24
C GLU A 203 -6.95 14.70 -22.99
N ILE A 204 -8.03 15.49 -22.97
CA ILE A 204 -8.97 15.57 -21.83
C ILE A 204 -9.88 14.33 -21.76
N ALA A 205 -10.28 13.78 -22.91
CA ALA A 205 -11.14 12.60 -22.98
C ALA A 205 -10.36 11.27 -22.76
N GLY A 206 -9.06 11.26 -23.06
CA GLY A 206 -8.22 10.07 -23.05
C GLY A 206 -8.25 9.33 -24.41
N PRO A 207 -7.43 8.28 -24.58
CA PRO A 207 -7.36 7.55 -25.84
C PRO A 207 -8.70 6.93 -26.24
N THR A 208 -9.06 7.04 -27.52
CA THR A 208 -10.32 6.52 -28.07
C THR A 208 -10.16 5.18 -28.76
N ASP A 209 -8.96 4.81 -29.21
CA ASP A 209 -8.67 3.46 -29.68
C ASP A 209 -8.50 2.50 -28.49
N PRO A 210 -9.14 1.32 -28.48
CA PRO A 210 -9.03 0.36 -27.38
C PRO A 210 -7.60 -0.10 -27.05
N ILE A 211 -6.73 -0.29 -28.04
CA ILE A 211 -5.36 -0.76 -27.82
C ILE A 211 -4.50 0.38 -27.28
N GLU A 212 -4.66 1.60 -27.79
CA GLU A 212 -4.00 2.79 -27.24
C GLU A 212 -4.43 3.07 -25.79
N LEU A 213 -5.73 2.96 -25.51
CA LEU A 213 -6.29 3.06 -24.15
C LEU A 213 -5.68 2.03 -23.21
N ALA A 214 -5.57 0.78 -23.69
CA ALA A 214 -4.96 -0.29 -22.94
C ALA A 214 -3.49 -0.03 -22.62
N ARG A 215 -2.71 0.46 -23.60
CA ARG A 215 -1.30 0.83 -23.39
C ARG A 215 -1.13 1.99 -22.43
N PHE A 216 -2.03 2.97 -22.47
CA PHE A 216 -2.04 4.08 -21.52
C PHE A 216 -2.20 3.59 -20.07
N TYR A 217 -3.24 2.81 -19.78
CA TYR A 217 -3.46 2.29 -18.43
C TYR A 217 -2.49 1.17 -18.02
N GLU A 218 -1.90 0.45 -18.98
CA GLU A 218 -0.80 -0.47 -18.69
C GLU A 218 0.43 0.29 -18.16
N ALA A 219 0.84 1.37 -18.82
CA ALA A 219 1.94 2.20 -18.34
C ALA A 219 1.65 2.78 -16.95
N GLU A 220 0.43 3.30 -16.77
CA GLU A 220 -0.03 3.82 -15.47
C GLU A 220 0.02 2.76 -14.36
N PHE A 221 -0.40 1.52 -14.67
CA PHE A 221 -0.34 0.40 -13.74
C PHE A 221 1.09 0.08 -13.32
N TRP A 222 2.04 0.05 -14.25
CA TRP A 222 3.44 -0.26 -13.92
C TRP A 222 4.10 0.83 -13.07
N GLU A 223 3.78 2.09 -13.33
CA GLU A 223 4.20 3.21 -12.48
C GLU A 223 3.63 3.09 -11.06
N ASP A 224 2.35 2.74 -10.92
CA ASP A 224 1.71 2.53 -9.61
C ASP A 224 2.37 1.37 -8.85
N MET A 225 2.63 0.25 -9.51
CA MET A 225 3.30 -0.90 -8.91
C MET A 225 4.74 -0.55 -8.50
N ALA A 226 5.47 0.21 -9.33
CA ALA A 226 6.80 0.69 -9.00
C ALA A 226 6.79 1.65 -7.80
N ALA A 227 5.81 2.56 -7.72
CA ALA A 227 5.65 3.47 -6.59
C ALA A 227 5.34 2.73 -5.27
N LEU A 228 4.63 1.60 -5.36
CA LEU A 228 4.43 0.65 -4.25
C LEU A 228 5.64 -0.28 -4.01
N ASN A 229 6.75 -0.11 -4.73
CA ASN A 229 7.95 -0.96 -4.71
C ASN A 229 7.63 -2.45 -4.95
N VAL A 230 6.68 -2.75 -5.81
CA VAL A 230 6.40 -4.10 -6.31
C VAL A 230 7.41 -4.43 -7.42
N MET A 231 8.08 -5.58 -7.33
CA MET A 231 9.05 -5.99 -8.35
C MET A 231 8.36 -6.29 -9.68
N THR A 232 8.87 -5.72 -10.77
CA THR A 232 8.41 -6.03 -12.13
C THR A 232 8.49 -7.55 -12.40
N PRO A 233 7.48 -8.16 -13.06
CA PRO A 233 7.54 -9.56 -13.49
C PRO A 233 8.74 -9.83 -14.40
N ASP A 234 9.21 -11.08 -14.41
CA ASP A 234 10.30 -11.50 -15.30
C ASP A 234 9.82 -11.65 -16.76
N VAL A 235 8.53 -11.98 -16.93
CA VAL A 235 7.87 -12.12 -18.23
C VAL A 235 6.50 -11.43 -18.17
N ILE A 236 6.23 -10.57 -19.14
CA ILE A 236 4.93 -9.92 -19.34
C ILE A 236 4.33 -10.44 -20.64
N CYS A 237 3.07 -10.90 -20.60
CA CYS A 237 2.37 -11.44 -21.77
C CYS A 237 1.10 -10.65 -22.05
N ARG A 238 1.05 -9.95 -23.18
CA ARG A 238 -0.12 -9.17 -23.56
C ARG A 238 -1.07 -10.02 -24.38
N VAL A 239 -2.37 -9.90 -24.15
CA VAL A 239 -3.37 -10.71 -24.86
C VAL A 239 -3.34 -10.40 -26.35
N SER A 240 -3.33 -9.12 -26.72
CA SER A 240 -3.25 -8.66 -28.12
C SER A 240 -2.08 -9.25 -28.90
N GLU A 241 -0.94 -9.47 -28.25
CA GLU A 241 0.28 -10.03 -28.85
C GLU A 241 0.22 -11.56 -29.04
N ASN A 242 -0.78 -12.23 -28.46
CA ASN A 242 -0.88 -13.70 -28.42
C ASN A 242 -2.18 -14.26 -29.01
N VAL A 243 -3.09 -13.41 -29.54
CA VAL A 243 -4.39 -13.87 -30.04
C VAL A 243 -4.24 -14.88 -31.18
N GLU A 244 -3.65 -14.47 -32.29
CA GLU A 244 -3.59 -15.29 -33.52
C GLU A 244 -2.56 -16.41 -33.41
N SER A 245 -1.41 -16.15 -32.77
CA SER A 245 -0.31 -17.13 -32.71
C SER A 245 -0.51 -18.23 -31.67
N THR A 246 -1.30 -17.97 -30.63
CA THR A 246 -1.36 -18.82 -29.43
C THR A 246 -2.79 -19.15 -29.05
N ILE A 247 -3.66 -18.14 -28.87
CA ILE A 247 -5.01 -18.36 -28.35
C ILE A 247 -5.91 -19.04 -29.39
N VAL A 248 -5.89 -18.63 -30.66
CA VAL A 248 -6.71 -19.24 -31.70
C VAL A 248 -6.36 -20.74 -31.90
N PRO A 249 -5.09 -21.13 -32.10
CA PRO A 249 -4.70 -22.55 -32.19
C PRO A 249 -5.05 -23.37 -30.94
N TYR A 250 -4.99 -22.74 -29.78
CA TYR A 250 -5.39 -23.38 -28.52
C TYR A 250 -6.87 -23.73 -28.49
N ILE A 251 -7.74 -22.80 -28.94
CA ILE A 251 -9.19 -23.04 -29.03
C ILE A 251 -9.48 -24.09 -30.10
N GLU A 252 -8.82 -24.05 -31.26
CA GLU A 252 -8.98 -25.03 -32.35
C GLU A 252 -8.81 -26.45 -31.80
N ARG A 253 -7.73 -26.68 -31.05
CA ARG A 253 -7.46 -27.99 -30.44
C ARG A 253 -8.56 -28.45 -29.47
N ILE A 254 -9.14 -27.56 -28.68
CA ILE A 254 -10.27 -27.92 -27.78
C ILE A 254 -11.53 -28.26 -28.58
N VAL A 255 -11.78 -27.54 -29.69
CA VAL A 255 -12.90 -27.79 -30.61
C VAL A 255 -12.71 -29.14 -31.32
N GLU A 256 -11.54 -29.43 -31.86
CA GLU A 256 -11.17 -30.72 -32.47
C GLU A 256 -11.28 -31.87 -31.45
N GLY A 257 -10.85 -31.61 -30.21
CA GLY A 257 -11.03 -32.49 -29.07
C GLY A 257 -12.49 -32.67 -28.64
N GLY A 258 -13.46 -32.02 -29.29
CA GLY A 258 -14.90 -32.12 -29.05
C GLY A 258 -15.33 -31.74 -27.64
N MET A 259 -14.63 -30.78 -27.02
CA MET A 259 -14.94 -30.20 -25.70
C MET A 259 -15.29 -28.71 -25.79
N ALA A 260 -15.45 -28.20 -27.01
CA ALA A 260 -16.01 -26.90 -27.31
C ALA A 260 -16.92 -26.99 -28.54
N TYR A 261 -17.80 -26.01 -28.73
CA TYR A 261 -18.68 -25.92 -29.89
C TYR A 261 -18.85 -24.49 -30.38
N VAL A 262 -19.08 -24.35 -31.68
CA VAL A 262 -19.46 -23.09 -32.31
C VAL A 262 -20.95 -22.88 -32.12
N LEU A 263 -21.32 -21.70 -31.64
CA LEU A 263 -22.67 -21.19 -31.58
C LEU A 263 -22.82 -20.16 -32.68
N SER A 264 -23.41 -20.58 -33.81
CA SER A 264 -23.68 -19.68 -34.93
C SER A 264 -24.72 -18.64 -34.53
N GLU A 265 -24.43 -17.38 -34.84
CA GLU A 265 -25.40 -16.30 -34.70
C GLU A 265 -26.19 -16.16 -36.01
N PRO A 266 -27.49 -15.83 -35.96
CA PRO A 266 -28.26 -15.61 -37.18
C PRO A 266 -27.68 -14.42 -37.95
N GLY A 267 -27.14 -14.68 -39.15
CA GLY A 267 -26.73 -13.66 -40.10
C GLY A 267 -27.90 -13.26 -41.00
N GLU A 268 -28.20 -11.98 -41.12
CA GLU A 268 -29.02 -11.45 -42.22
C GLU A 268 -28.11 -11.07 -43.38
N LYS A 269 -28.29 -11.72 -44.54
CA LYS A 269 -27.73 -11.26 -45.83
C LYS A 269 -28.67 -10.17 -46.39
N GLU A 270 -28.14 -9.24 -47.19
CA GLU A 270 -28.86 -8.14 -47.89
C GLU A 270 -30.13 -8.58 -48.65
N ASP A 271 -30.34 -9.89 -48.87
CA ASP A 271 -31.42 -10.47 -49.65
C ASP A 271 -32.55 -11.13 -48.82
N GLY A 272 -32.60 -10.94 -47.50
CA GLY A 272 -33.70 -11.43 -46.65
C GLY A 272 -33.79 -12.96 -46.52
N LYS A 273 -32.72 -13.68 -46.85
CA LYS A 273 -32.56 -15.12 -46.60
C LYS A 273 -31.54 -15.35 -45.50
N THR A 274 -32.03 -15.79 -44.34
CA THR A 274 -31.22 -16.21 -43.18
C THR A 274 -30.69 -17.64 -43.41
N GLU A 275 -29.51 -17.76 -44.00
CA GLU A 275 -28.68 -18.96 -43.81
C GLU A 275 -27.48 -18.55 -42.97
N ALA A 276 -27.36 -19.12 -41.77
CA ALA A 276 -26.14 -18.98 -40.98
C ALA A 276 -25.00 -19.64 -41.76
N ASP A 277 -23.90 -18.92 -41.98
CA ASP A 277 -22.71 -19.54 -42.58
C ASP A 277 -22.22 -20.63 -41.61
N GLU A 278 -22.33 -21.90 -42.03
CA GLU A 278 -21.96 -23.05 -41.20
C GLU A 278 -20.51 -22.91 -40.70
N GLY A 279 -20.31 -22.95 -39.39
CA GLY A 279 -18.98 -22.86 -38.78
C GLY A 279 -18.52 -21.45 -38.38
N VAL A 280 -19.25 -20.40 -38.74
CA VAL A 280 -18.99 -19.03 -38.28
C VAL A 280 -19.81 -18.74 -37.01
N GLY A 281 -19.18 -18.16 -35.99
CA GLY A 281 -19.87 -17.81 -34.75
C GLY A 281 -18.98 -17.79 -33.51
N SER A 282 -19.61 -17.58 -32.35
CA SER A 282 -18.90 -17.58 -31.06
C SER A 282 -18.59 -19.01 -30.63
N VAL A 283 -17.42 -19.25 -30.03
CA VAL A 283 -17.03 -20.58 -29.53
C VAL A 283 -17.26 -20.65 -28.02
N TYR A 284 -17.92 -21.71 -27.56
CA TYR A 284 -18.18 -21.97 -26.15
C TYR A 284 -17.54 -23.28 -25.70
N PHE A 285 -17.02 -23.29 -24.47
CA PHE A 285 -16.54 -24.49 -23.79
C PHE A 285 -17.73 -25.36 -23.37
N ASP A 286 -17.70 -26.65 -23.67
CA ASP A 286 -18.77 -27.61 -23.35
C ASP A 286 -18.43 -28.36 -22.05
N VAL A 287 -18.95 -27.86 -20.93
CA VAL A 287 -18.65 -28.42 -19.61
C VAL A 287 -19.08 -29.88 -19.52
N ARG A 288 -20.21 -30.25 -20.14
CA ARG A 288 -20.72 -31.63 -20.13
C ARG A 288 -19.87 -32.57 -20.96
N ALA A 289 -19.38 -32.12 -22.12
CA ALA A 289 -18.50 -32.93 -22.95
C ALA A 289 -17.14 -33.13 -22.27
N PHE A 290 -16.60 -32.09 -21.63
CA PHE A 290 -15.39 -32.16 -20.82
C PHE A 290 -15.51 -33.22 -19.71
N GLU A 291 -16.50 -33.09 -18.81
CA GLU A 291 -16.69 -34.03 -17.69
C GLU A 291 -16.90 -35.49 -18.17
N ARG A 292 -17.58 -35.67 -19.32
CA ARG A 292 -17.82 -36.99 -19.91
C ARG A 292 -16.54 -37.60 -20.50
N LYS A 293 -15.74 -36.80 -21.22
CA LYS A 293 -14.50 -37.27 -21.88
C LYS A 293 -13.36 -37.50 -20.90
N THR A 294 -13.34 -36.80 -19.78
CA THR A 294 -12.38 -37.06 -18.70
C THR A 294 -12.77 -38.24 -17.81
N GLY A 295 -13.91 -38.90 -18.07
CA GLY A 295 -14.39 -40.05 -17.31
C GLY A 295 -14.67 -39.73 -15.83
N GLY A 296 -14.91 -38.45 -15.51
CA GLY A 296 -15.06 -37.96 -14.14
C GLY A 296 -13.76 -37.93 -13.32
N LEU A 297 -12.59 -38.20 -13.92
CA LEU A 297 -11.29 -38.08 -13.25
C LEU A 297 -10.97 -36.62 -12.88
N THR A 298 -11.55 -35.67 -13.61
CA THR A 298 -11.49 -34.24 -13.31
C THR A 298 -12.89 -33.64 -13.39
N ARG A 299 -13.23 -32.79 -12.41
CA ARG A 299 -14.54 -32.14 -12.30
C ARG A 299 -14.36 -30.64 -12.49
N TYR A 300 -15.26 -30.03 -13.25
CA TYR A 300 -15.34 -28.58 -13.37
C TYR A 300 -15.60 -27.94 -11.99
N GLY A 301 -15.03 -26.76 -11.75
CA GLY A 301 -15.22 -26.02 -10.49
C GLY A 301 -14.35 -26.47 -9.33
N LYS A 302 -13.10 -26.93 -9.57
CA LYS A 302 -12.16 -27.34 -8.51
C LYS A 302 -11.85 -26.26 -7.47
N LEU A 303 -11.95 -24.98 -7.85
CA LEU A 303 -11.75 -23.82 -6.97
C LEU A 303 -13.06 -23.08 -6.67
N ALA A 304 -14.22 -23.66 -7.01
CA ALA A 304 -15.51 -23.03 -6.75
C ALA A 304 -15.75 -22.93 -5.22
N PRO A 305 -16.30 -21.80 -4.74
CA PRO A 305 -16.61 -21.66 -3.31
C PRO A 305 -17.59 -22.75 -2.86
N PRO A 306 -17.52 -23.23 -1.60
CA PRO A 306 -18.43 -24.26 -1.09
C PRO A 306 -19.92 -23.92 -1.28
N ALA A 307 -20.31 -22.65 -1.08
CA ALA A 307 -21.69 -22.18 -1.28
C ALA A 307 -22.12 -22.15 -2.76
N ALA A 308 -21.18 -21.84 -3.67
CA ALA A 308 -21.43 -21.94 -5.10
C ALA A 308 -21.50 -23.41 -5.54
N SER A 309 -20.76 -24.31 -4.86
CA SER A 309 -20.77 -25.74 -5.14
C SER A 309 -22.07 -26.47 -4.73
N SER A 310 -22.89 -25.92 -3.83
CA SER A 310 -24.20 -26.52 -3.59
C SER A 310 -25.22 -26.11 -4.64
N ASP A 311 -25.26 -24.81 -5.00
CA ASP A 311 -26.32 -24.26 -5.86
C ASP A 311 -26.01 -24.41 -7.36
N LEU A 312 -24.76 -24.19 -7.81
CA LEU A 312 -24.35 -24.41 -9.21
C LEU A 312 -24.38 -25.87 -9.63
N PHE A 313 -24.26 -26.79 -8.67
CA PHE A 313 -24.33 -28.23 -8.90
C PHE A 313 -25.71 -28.83 -8.51
N SER A 314 -26.66 -28.00 -8.06
CA SER A 314 -28.07 -28.40 -7.86
C SER A 314 -28.84 -28.23 -9.18
N TRP A 315 -28.88 -29.30 -9.97
CA TRP A 315 -29.43 -29.30 -11.32
C TRP A 315 -30.94 -28.97 -11.36
N ASP A 316 -31.71 -29.20 -10.29
CA ASP A 316 -33.18 -29.19 -10.36
C ASP A 316 -33.87 -27.81 -10.27
N LYS A 317 -33.16 -26.67 -10.15
CA LYS A 317 -33.80 -25.37 -9.82
C LYS A 317 -33.42 -24.12 -10.63
N VAL A 318 -32.79 -24.25 -11.80
CA VAL A 318 -32.56 -23.08 -12.69
C VAL A 318 -33.31 -23.24 -14.01
N ASN A 319 -34.64 -23.35 -13.90
CA ASN A 319 -35.57 -23.08 -15.00
C ASN A 319 -36.60 -22.01 -14.61
N THR A 320 -36.28 -21.21 -13.59
CA THR A 320 -37.18 -20.14 -13.15
C THR A 320 -36.34 -18.96 -12.68
N GLU A 321 -36.51 -17.85 -13.41
CA GLU A 321 -36.25 -16.47 -13.01
C GLU A 321 -34.84 -15.90 -13.29
N GLY A 322 -34.68 -15.26 -14.45
CA GLY A 322 -33.64 -14.23 -14.68
C GLY A 322 -33.19 -14.03 -16.13
N GLU A 323 -33.87 -13.11 -16.84
CA GLU A 323 -33.55 -12.57 -18.19
C GLU A 323 -33.75 -13.51 -19.41
N GLU A 324 -35.01 -13.68 -19.80
CA GLU A 324 -35.38 -13.85 -21.21
C GLU A 324 -34.99 -12.57 -21.97
N THR A 325 -33.78 -12.52 -22.51
CA THR A 325 -33.47 -11.61 -23.62
C THR A 325 -33.92 -12.28 -24.92
N SER A 326 -35.01 -11.75 -25.48
CA SER A 326 -35.63 -12.18 -26.73
C SER A 326 -34.59 -12.31 -27.85
N GLY A 327 -34.33 -13.54 -28.32
CA GLY A 327 -33.68 -13.80 -29.61
C GLY A 327 -32.22 -14.28 -29.61
N GLN A 328 -31.58 -14.59 -28.48
CA GLN A 328 -30.21 -15.14 -28.49
C GLN A 328 -30.20 -16.68 -28.59
N PRO A 329 -29.29 -17.27 -29.39
CA PRO A 329 -29.09 -18.72 -29.43
C PRO A 329 -28.66 -19.22 -28.04
N THR A 330 -29.32 -20.26 -27.54
CA THR A 330 -29.15 -20.72 -26.16
C THR A 330 -27.93 -21.65 -26.02
N LYS A 331 -27.13 -21.41 -24.97
CA LYS A 331 -26.04 -22.31 -24.58
C LYS A 331 -26.58 -23.72 -24.30
N ARG A 332 -25.76 -24.74 -24.57
CA ARG A 332 -26.10 -26.15 -24.28
C ARG A 332 -26.20 -26.44 -22.79
N ASP A 333 -25.34 -25.82 -21.98
CA ASP A 333 -25.35 -25.83 -20.53
C ASP A 333 -25.15 -24.40 -20.00
N PRO A 334 -25.87 -23.96 -18.96
CA PRO A 334 -25.69 -22.62 -18.38
C PRO A 334 -24.28 -22.38 -17.83
N ARG A 335 -23.54 -23.44 -17.47
CA ARG A 335 -22.14 -23.38 -17.02
C ARG A 335 -21.16 -23.12 -18.17
N ASP A 336 -21.58 -23.31 -19.43
CA ASP A 336 -20.73 -23.08 -20.59
C ASP A 336 -20.29 -21.62 -20.67
N PHE A 337 -19.00 -21.42 -20.91
CA PHE A 337 -18.36 -20.12 -20.99
C PHE A 337 -17.68 -19.92 -22.34
N CYS A 338 -17.60 -18.67 -22.76
CA CYS A 338 -17.10 -18.30 -24.08
C CYS A 338 -15.57 -18.42 -24.16
N LEU A 339 -15.08 -19.07 -25.22
CA LEU A 339 -13.68 -19.13 -25.60
C LEU A 339 -13.35 -18.08 -26.67
N TRP A 340 -14.25 -17.89 -27.64
CA TRP A 340 -14.12 -16.91 -28.72
C TRP A 340 -15.42 -16.14 -28.91
N LYS A 341 -15.35 -14.81 -28.89
CA LYS A 341 -16.49 -13.92 -29.17
C LYS A 341 -16.41 -13.47 -30.62
N HIS A 342 -17.39 -13.86 -31.42
CA HIS A 342 -17.49 -13.42 -32.81
C HIS A 342 -17.89 -11.95 -32.90
N ARG A 343 -17.23 -11.21 -33.79
CA ARG A 343 -17.56 -9.81 -34.06
C ARG A 343 -18.82 -9.73 -34.93
N ARG A 344 -19.85 -9.07 -34.42
CA ARG A 344 -21.08 -8.84 -35.21
C ARG A 344 -20.82 -7.84 -36.33
N ARG A 345 -21.36 -8.12 -37.53
CA ARG A 345 -21.36 -7.18 -38.65
C ARG A 345 -22.38 -6.06 -38.38
N ARG A 346 -22.00 -4.81 -38.65
CA ARG A 346 -22.89 -3.64 -38.51
C ARG A 346 -24.09 -3.81 -39.45
N VAL A 347 -25.31 -3.76 -38.90
CA VAL A 347 -26.56 -3.97 -39.66
C VAL A 347 -27.13 -2.63 -40.17
N ASP A 348 -26.94 -1.53 -39.43
CA ASP A 348 -27.37 -0.19 -39.86
C ASP A 348 -26.42 0.92 -39.37
N GLU A 349 -26.37 2.05 -40.09
CA GLU A 349 -25.64 3.25 -39.67
C GLU A 349 -26.15 3.82 -38.34
N SER A 350 -27.42 3.54 -37.99
CA SER A 350 -28.08 3.95 -36.75
C SER A 350 -27.94 2.99 -35.57
N ASP A 351 -27.18 1.89 -35.68
CA ASP A 351 -26.86 1.02 -34.54
C ASP A 351 -25.79 1.69 -33.66
N ASP A 352 -26.27 2.63 -32.85
CA ASP A 352 -25.56 3.59 -32.01
C ASP A 352 -24.95 2.98 -30.73
N GLY A 353 -24.85 1.65 -30.64
CA GLY A 353 -24.43 0.95 -29.41
C GLY A 353 -23.58 -0.31 -29.51
N LYS A 354 -23.29 -0.89 -30.69
CA LYS A 354 -22.63 -2.20 -30.79
C LYS A 354 -21.58 -2.34 -31.90
N PHE A 355 -20.91 -1.26 -32.27
CA PHE A 355 -19.74 -1.39 -33.14
C PHE A 355 -18.53 -1.83 -32.33
N GLU A 356 -18.05 -3.05 -32.58
CA GLU A 356 -16.79 -3.54 -32.04
C GLU A 356 -15.63 -3.02 -32.92
N PRO A 357 -14.68 -2.25 -32.36
CA PRO A 357 -13.60 -1.64 -33.13
C PRO A 357 -12.72 -2.67 -33.83
N GLU A 358 -12.25 -2.33 -35.04
CA GLU A 358 -11.39 -3.23 -35.83
C GLU A 358 -10.06 -3.55 -35.11
N SER A 359 -9.54 -2.61 -34.31
CA SER A 359 -8.27 -2.74 -33.59
C SER A 359 -8.23 -3.84 -32.52
N VAL A 360 -9.39 -4.39 -32.14
CA VAL A 360 -9.52 -5.51 -31.21
C VAL A 360 -10.20 -6.72 -31.86
N SER A 361 -10.28 -6.76 -33.19
CA SER A 361 -10.80 -7.86 -33.98
C SER A 361 -9.66 -8.58 -34.68
N TYR A 362 -9.63 -9.89 -34.57
CA TYR A 362 -8.57 -10.77 -35.06
C TYR A 362 -9.17 -11.87 -35.93
N ASP A 363 -8.37 -12.39 -36.87
CA ASP A 363 -8.80 -13.45 -37.75
C ASP A 363 -8.87 -14.80 -37.02
N SER A 364 -9.89 -15.60 -37.33
CA SER A 364 -10.02 -16.97 -36.80
C SER A 364 -10.82 -17.86 -37.76
N PRO A 365 -10.76 -19.20 -37.60
CA PRO A 365 -11.59 -20.13 -38.36
C PRO A 365 -13.10 -19.94 -38.18
N TRP A 366 -13.51 -19.27 -37.09
CA TRP A 366 -14.91 -19.02 -36.75
C TRP A 366 -15.35 -17.60 -37.15
N GLY A 367 -14.56 -16.93 -37.98
CA GLY A 367 -14.75 -15.55 -38.41
C GLY A 367 -14.04 -14.54 -37.50
N PRO A 368 -14.03 -13.25 -37.89
CA PRO A 368 -13.40 -12.19 -37.12
C PRO A 368 -14.00 -12.08 -35.73
N GLY A 369 -13.18 -11.81 -34.73
CA GLY A 369 -13.61 -11.75 -33.33
C GLY A 369 -12.46 -11.55 -32.37
N ARG A 370 -12.65 -11.97 -31.13
CA ARG A 370 -11.63 -11.84 -30.08
C ARG A 370 -11.78 -12.90 -29.00
N PRO A 371 -10.73 -13.13 -28.18
CA PRO A 371 -10.81 -14.14 -27.13
C PRO A 371 -11.81 -13.78 -26.02
N GLY A 372 -12.35 -14.83 -25.38
CA GLY A 372 -13.02 -14.71 -24.11
C GLY A 372 -12.02 -14.55 -22.95
N TRP A 373 -12.39 -13.82 -21.91
CA TRP A 373 -11.48 -13.47 -20.80
C TRP A 373 -10.75 -14.65 -20.15
N HIS A 374 -11.35 -15.84 -20.09
CA HIS A 374 -10.72 -16.99 -19.41
C HIS A 374 -9.62 -17.68 -20.24
N VAL A 375 -9.78 -17.73 -21.57
CA VAL A 375 -8.91 -18.56 -22.43
C VAL A 375 -7.52 -17.95 -22.61
N GLU A 376 -7.38 -16.64 -22.35
CA GLU A 376 -6.12 -15.93 -22.50
C GLU A 376 -5.02 -16.52 -21.61
N CYS A 377 -5.29 -16.68 -20.30
CA CYS A 377 -4.32 -17.14 -19.32
C CYS A 377 -3.89 -18.58 -19.60
N SER A 378 -4.86 -19.48 -19.83
CA SER A 378 -4.59 -20.90 -20.05
C SER A 378 -3.81 -21.16 -21.34
N ALA A 379 -4.13 -20.45 -22.42
CA ALA A 379 -3.39 -20.55 -23.68
C ALA A 379 -1.94 -20.02 -23.56
N MET A 380 -1.76 -18.83 -22.97
CA MET A 380 -0.43 -18.24 -22.78
C MET A 380 0.45 -19.07 -21.84
N ILE A 381 -0.11 -19.63 -20.76
CA ILE A 381 0.63 -20.51 -19.85
C ILE A 381 1.09 -21.79 -20.55
N GLU A 382 0.25 -22.42 -21.38
CA GLU A 382 0.65 -23.64 -22.09
C GLU A 382 1.74 -23.37 -23.15
N ASP A 383 1.62 -22.30 -23.95
CA ASP A 383 2.67 -21.91 -24.90
C ASP A 383 4.00 -21.59 -24.18
N LEU A 384 3.96 -20.83 -23.08
CA LEU A 384 5.15 -20.57 -22.29
C LEU A 384 5.70 -21.84 -21.62
N SER A 385 4.84 -22.76 -21.20
CA SER A 385 5.27 -24.04 -20.64
C SER A 385 6.13 -24.77 -21.67
N GLU A 386 5.66 -24.88 -22.91
CA GLU A 386 6.44 -25.51 -23.99
C GLU A 386 7.76 -24.78 -24.28
N ARG A 387 7.76 -23.44 -24.26
CA ARG A 387 8.97 -22.62 -24.53
C ARG A 387 10.01 -22.65 -23.42
N LEU A 388 9.57 -22.81 -22.17
CA LEU A 388 10.44 -22.75 -20.99
C LEU A 388 10.95 -24.13 -20.55
N GLU A 389 10.34 -25.22 -21.03
CA GLU A 389 10.83 -26.59 -20.84
C GLU A 389 12.21 -26.80 -21.51
N PRO A 390 13.08 -27.67 -20.97
CA PRO A 390 12.96 -28.38 -19.68
C PRO A 390 13.39 -27.52 -18.48
N ARG A 391 13.68 -26.22 -18.69
CA ARG A 391 14.36 -25.38 -17.71
C ARG A 391 13.44 -24.92 -16.58
N TYR A 392 12.18 -24.61 -16.88
CA TYR A 392 11.19 -24.19 -15.89
C TYR A 392 9.89 -24.98 -16.00
N GLY A 393 9.20 -25.15 -14.87
CA GLY A 393 7.84 -25.68 -14.80
C GLY A 393 6.95 -24.69 -14.06
N PHE A 394 5.69 -24.56 -14.49
CA PHE A 394 4.70 -23.75 -13.78
C PHE A 394 4.28 -24.47 -12.49
N GLU A 395 4.75 -23.97 -11.36
CA GLU A 395 4.56 -24.60 -10.04
C GLU A 395 3.48 -23.88 -9.21
N LEU A 396 3.26 -22.57 -9.47
CA LEU A 396 2.33 -21.73 -8.73
C LEU A 396 1.51 -20.86 -9.68
N HIS A 397 0.21 -20.77 -9.41
CA HIS A 397 -0.70 -19.77 -9.97
C HIS A 397 -1.30 -18.92 -8.83
N ALA A 398 -1.37 -17.60 -8.99
CA ALA A 398 -1.95 -16.73 -7.97
C ALA A 398 -2.80 -15.57 -8.50
N GLY A 399 -3.68 -15.04 -7.65
CA GLY A 399 -4.52 -13.88 -7.96
C GLY A 399 -5.37 -13.40 -6.79
N GLY A 400 -6.34 -12.52 -7.07
CA GLY A 400 -7.40 -12.17 -6.12
C GLY A 400 -8.37 -13.34 -5.92
N VAL A 401 -9.02 -13.44 -4.75
CA VAL A 401 -9.99 -14.52 -4.46
C VAL A 401 -11.23 -14.49 -5.35
N ASP A 402 -11.55 -13.36 -5.97
CA ASP A 402 -12.57 -13.27 -7.04
C ASP A 402 -12.17 -13.97 -8.33
N LEU A 403 -10.88 -14.18 -8.57
CA LEU A 403 -10.42 -14.93 -9.72
C LEU A 403 -10.53 -16.45 -9.50
N ALA A 404 -10.57 -16.92 -8.24
CA ALA A 404 -10.72 -18.36 -7.95
C ALA A 404 -11.93 -18.97 -8.67
N PHE A 405 -13.05 -18.23 -8.71
CA PHE A 405 -14.22 -18.60 -9.49
C PHE A 405 -14.92 -17.37 -10.09
N PRO A 406 -15.24 -17.37 -11.40
CA PRO A 406 -15.09 -18.49 -12.32
C PRO A 406 -13.71 -18.57 -13.02
N HIS A 407 -12.88 -17.54 -12.94
CA HIS A 407 -11.73 -17.37 -13.85
C HIS A 407 -10.71 -18.53 -13.80
N HIS A 408 -10.06 -18.75 -12.67
CA HIS A 408 -9.08 -19.84 -12.49
C HIS A 408 -9.72 -21.24 -12.61
N CYS A 409 -10.99 -21.41 -12.21
CA CYS A 409 -11.73 -22.65 -12.48
C CYS A 409 -11.83 -22.95 -13.98
N ASN A 410 -12.11 -21.93 -14.78
CA ASN A 410 -12.24 -22.05 -16.22
C ASN A 410 -10.88 -22.31 -16.87
N GLU A 411 -9.82 -21.66 -16.40
CA GLU A 411 -8.45 -21.92 -16.87
C GLU A 411 -8.02 -23.37 -16.67
N ILE A 412 -8.27 -23.93 -15.48
CA ILE A 412 -7.99 -25.34 -15.19
C ILE A 412 -8.75 -26.24 -16.18
N ALA A 413 -10.05 -25.98 -16.39
CA ALA A 413 -10.88 -26.79 -17.28
C ALA A 413 -10.39 -26.69 -18.74
N GLN A 414 -10.02 -25.50 -19.21
CA GLN A 414 -9.46 -25.27 -20.54
C GLN A 414 -8.14 -26.01 -20.73
N ALA A 415 -7.19 -25.87 -19.79
CA ALA A 415 -5.87 -26.51 -19.88
C ALA A 415 -5.95 -28.03 -19.87
N GLU A 416 -6.78 -28.59 -18.99
CA GLU A 416 -7.02 -30.03 -18.95
C GLU A 416 -7.71 -30.51 -20.23
N ALA A 417 -8.66 -29.76 -20.78
CA ALA A 417 -9.28 -30.09 -22.06
C ALA A 417 -8.26 -30.04 -23.22
N TYR A 418 -7.44 -28.99 -23.30
CA TYR A 418 -6.40 -28.83 -24.32
C TYR A 418 -5.40 -30.00 -24.30
N ARG A 419 -4.91 -30.38 -23.11
CA ARG A 419 -3.99 -31.51 -22.94
C ARG A 419 -4.63 -32.86 -23.29
N ARG A 420 -5.94 -33.02 -23.05
CA ARG A 420 -6.69 -34.23 -23.38
C ARG A 420 -7.12 -34.31 -24.84
N ALA A 421 -7.20 -33.19 -25.54
CA ALA A 421 -7.62 -33.13 -26.93
C ALA A 421 -6.60 -33.73 -27.92
N SER A 422 -5.31 -33.85 -27.56
CA SER A 422 -4.34 -34.52 -28.44
C SER A 422 -4.48 -36.04 -28.41
N ASP A 423 -4.63 -36.62 -29.59
CA ASP A 423 -4.58 -38.08 -29.82
C ASP A 423 -3.18 -38.70 -29.61
N ASP A 424 -2.14 -37.88 -29.50
CA ASP A 424 -0.75 -38.32 -29.51
C ASP A 424 -0.06 -38.08 -28.15
N LYS A 425 0.53 -39.17 -27.62
CA LYS A 425 1.57 -39.26 -26.56
C LYS A 425 1.24 -39.28 -25.06
N HIS A 426 0.00 -39.01 -24.60
CA HIS A 426 -0.36 -39.22 -23.18
C HIS A 426 -1.69 -39.97 -22.98
N LYS A 427 -1.85 -41.11 -23.67
CA LYS A 427 -2.60 -42.25 -23.10
C LYS A 427 -1.74 -42.93 -22.03
N ASP A 428 -1.16 -42.13 -21.14
CA ASP A 428 -0.45 -42.67 -20.01
C ASP A 428 -1.54 -43.14 -19.04
N ASP A 429 -1.60 -44.44 -18.79
CA ASP A 429 -2.40 -45.04 -17.71
C ASP A 429 -1.89 -44.61 -16.31
N GLY A 430 -1.04 -43.58 -16.26
CA GLY A 430 -0.48 -42.95 -15.08
C GLY A 430 -1.51 -42.13 -14.30
N PRO A 431 -1.21 -41.81 -13.03
CA PRO A 431 -2.10 -41.04 -12.17
C PRO A 431 -2.37 -39.66 -12.76
N PHE A 432 -3.62 -39.20 -12.65
CA PHE A 432 -4.00 -37.83 -13.00
C PHE A 432 -3.09 -36.83 -12.27
N ARG A 433 -2.48 -35.90 -13.01
CA ARG A 433 -1.65 -34.82 -12.47
C ARG A 433 -2.38 -33.50 -12.64
N GLU A 434 -2.43 -32.71 -11.56
CA GLU A 434 -2.96 -31.34 -11.61
C GLU A 434 -2.16 -30.49 -12.62
N TRP A 435 -2.85 -29.60 -13.34
CA TRP A 435 -2.24 -28.73 -14.33
C TRP A 435 -1.13 -27.86 -13.72
N ILE A 436 -1.48 -27.13 -12.65
CA ILE A 436 -0.56 -26.36 -11.82
C ILE A 436 -0.72 -26.84 -10.37
N PRO A 437 0.36 -27.24 -9.68
CA PRO A 437 0.29 -27.88 -8.36
C PRO A 437 -0.23 -27.00 -7.23
N HIS A 438 -0.02 -25.68 -7.29
CA HIS A 438 -0.35 -24.74 -6.22
C HIS A 438 -1.17 -23.55 -6.70
N TRP A 439 -2.19 -23.19 -5.91
CA TRP A 439 -3.06 -22.04 -6.17
C TRP A 439 -3.18 -21.13 -4.94
N VAL A 440 -2.72 -19.88 -5.05
CA VAL A 440 -2.70 -18.91 -3.94
C VAL A 440 -3.62 -17.73 -4.24
N HIS A 441 -4.55 -17.42 -3.34
CA HIS A 441 -5.49 -16.32 -3.51
C HIS A 441 -5.42 -15.31 -2.37
N THR A 442 -5.42 -14.02 -2.71
CA THR A 442 -5.49 -12.90 -1.77
C THR A 442 -6.94 -12.49 -1.51
N GLY A 443 -7.28 -12.17 -0.26
CA GLY A 443 -8.64 -11.81 0.12
C GLY A 443 -9.10 -10.44 -0.40
N HIS A 444 -10.41 -10.19 -0.38
CA HIS A 444 -10.97 -8.93 -0.87
C HIS A 444 -10.60 -7.72 -0.01
N LEU A 445 -10.42 -6.58 -0.68
CA LEU A 445 -10.38 -5.28 -0.01
C LEU A 445 -11.79 -4.68 0.08
N HIS A 446 -12.13 -4.15 1.26
CA HIS A 446 -13.37 -3.43 1.53
C HIS A 446 -13.08 -1.97 1.89
N VAL A 447 -14.04 -1.10 1.60
CA VAL A 447 -14.07 0.29 2.09
C VAL A 447 -15.48 0.61 2.56
N LYS A 448 -15.60 1.26 3.73
CA LYS A 448 -16.90 1.56 4.38
C LYS A 448 -17.82 0.32 4.47
N GLY A 449 -17.25 -0.86 4.74
CA GLY A 449 -17.98 -2.12 4.90
C GLY A 449 -18.46 -2.79 3.61
N ARG A 450 -18.12 -2.27 2.41
CA ARG A 450 -18.45 -2.88 1.11
C ARG A 450 -17.19 -3.26 0.35
N LYS A 451 -17.25 -4.32 -0.48
CA LYS A 451 -16.15 -4.67 -1.38
C LYS A 451 -15.76 -3.43 -2.19
N MET A 452 -14.47 -3.13 -2.23
CA MET A 452 -13.94 -2.07 -3.10
C MET A 452 -13.99 -2.57 -4.54
N SER A 453 -14.77 -1.92 -5.40
CA SER A 453 -14.79 -2.23 -6.83
C SER A 453 -15.16 -1.02 -7.68
N LYS A 454 -14.70 -1.01 -8.93
CA LYS A 454 -15.09 -0.01 -9.93
C LYS A 454 -16.61 0.00 -10.17
N SER A 455 -17.24 -1.18 -10.21
CA SER A 455 -18.69 -1.32 -10.41
C SER A 455 -19.53 -0.67 -9.31
N LEU A 456 -19.05 -0.66 -8.06
CA LEU A 456 -19.72 -0.03 -6.93
C LEU A 456 -19.34 1.45 -6.76
N LYS A 457 -18.47 1.98 -7.64
CA LYS A 457 -17.94 3.35 -7.60
C LYS A 457 -17.41 3.77 -6.22
N ASN A 458 -16.90 2.80 -5.46
CA ASN A 458 -16.39 2.97 -4.10
C ASN A 458 -14.92 2.57 -4.03
N PHE A 459 -14.11 3.03 -4.97
CA PHE A 459 -12.68 2.71 -5.01
C PHE A 459 -11.83 3.95 -4.81
N ILE A 460 -10.62 3.71 -4.34
CA ILE A 460 -9.55 4.70 -4.22
C ILE A 460 -8.43 4.19 -5.11
N THR A 461 -7.92 5.05 -5.99
CA THR A 461 -6.79 4.67 -6.86
C THR A 461 -5.49 4.58 -6.04
N VAL A 462 -4.51 3.84 -6.55
CA VAL A 462 -3.19 3.79 -5.91
C VAL A 462 -2.58 5.20 -5.88
N ARG A 463 -2.72 5.96 -6.98
CA ARG A 463 -2.25 7.35 -7.07
C ARG A 463 -2.93 8.28 -6.07
N GLU A 464 -4.26 8.26 -5.96
CA GLU A 464 -5.00 9.07 -4.98
C GLU A 464 -4.50 8.83 -3.54
N MET A 465 -4.18 7.58 -3.21
CA MET A 465 -3.61 7.23 -1.90
C MET A 465 -2.19 7.79 -1.74
N LEU A 466 -1.33 7.64 -2.75
CA LEU A 466 0.05 8.12 -2.72
C LEU A 466 0.18 9.65 -2.73
N GLU A 467 -0.79 10.35 -3.33
CA GLU A 467 -0.86 11.83 -3.36
C GLU A 467 -1.41 12.43 -2.04
N GLY A 468 -1.81 11.61 -1.07
CA GLY A 468 -2.22 12.07 0.26
C GLY A 468 -3.70 12.39 0.43
N GLY A 469 -4.59 11.85 -0.42
CA GLY A 469 -6.03 11.81 -0.17
C GLY A 469 -6.78 13.15 -0.25
N GLY A 470 -6.31 14.09 -1.06
CA GLY A 470 -6.94 15.40 -1.24
C GLY A 470 -7.91 15.49 -2.42
N SER A 471 -9.01 14.74 -2.43
CA SER A 471 -10.23 15.17 -3.16
C SER A 471 -11.45 14.35 -2.72
N ASP A 472 -12.23 14.89 -1.78
CA ASP A 472 -13.61 14.47 -1.63
C ASP A 472 -14.43 15.20 -2.72
N SER A 473 -15.29 14.44 -3.41
CA SER A 473 -16.24 14.86 -4.46
C SER A 473 -15.71 14.90 -5.91
N GLY A 474 -16.29 14.04 -6.76
CA GLY A 474 -16.12 14.11 -8.21
C GLY A 474 -16.53 15.47 -8.78
N GLY A 475 -15.65 16.05 -9.59
CA GLY A 475 -15.86 17.30 -10.28
C GLY A 475 -14.64 17.66 -11.10
N ASP A 476 -14.80 17.56 -12.42
CA ASP A 476 -14.08 18.21 -13.51
C ASP A 476 -12.62 18.67 -13.29
N ARG A 477 -11.69 17.99 -13.98
CA ARG A 477 -10.31 18.47 -14.15
C ARG A 477 -10.30 19.62 -15.17
N SER A 478 -10.44 20.84 -14.69
CA SER A 478 -9.99 22.03 -15.43
C SER A 478 -9.43 23.07 -14.47
N GLY A 479 -8.13 23.35 -14.59
CA GLY A 479 -7.45 24.34 -13.77
C GLY A 479 -5.95 24.11 -13.73
N ASP A 480 -5.26 24.53 -14.78
CA ASP A 480 -3.81 24.73 -14.78
C ASP A 480 -3.47 25.79 -13.71
N ASN A 481 -3.04 25.31 -12.55
CA ASN A 481 -2.26 26.10 -11.60
C ASN A 481 -0.93 25.37 -11.43
N GLU A 482 0.10 25.85 -12.13
CA GLU A 482 1.49 25.40 -12.02
C GLU A 482 2.12 25.66 -10.63
N ASP A 483 1.37 26.18 -9.65
CA ASP A 483 1.78 26.35 -8.26
C ASP A 483 0.99 25.41 -7.33
N SER A 484 1.17 24.09 -7.52
CA SER A 484 0.66 23.09 -6.57
C SER A 484 1.72 22.79 -5.51
N PRO A 485 1.45 23.01 -4.20
CA PRO A 485 2.42 22.78 -3.12
C PRO A 485 2.71 21.29 -2.86
N ALA A 486 2.10 20.38 -3.64
CA ALA A 486 2.19 18.94 -3.47
C ALA A 486 3.46 18.30 -4.07
N ALA A 487 4.22 19.00 -4.93
CA ALA A 487 5.45 18.47 -5.52
C ALA A 487 6.68 18.48 -4.59
N ASN A 488 6.53 18.95 -3.34
CA ASN A 488 7.62 19.08 -2.39
C ASN A 488 7.35 18.39 -1.05
N VAL A 489 6.60 17.28 -1.06
CA VAL A 489 6.50 16.37 0.08
C VAL A 489 7.84 15.65 0.26
N SER A 490 8.74 16.38 0.92
CA SER A 490 9.91 15.96 1.68
C SER A 490 10.44 14.55 1.38
N SER A 491 11.62 14.50 0.74
CA SER A 491 12.49 13.34 0.58
C SER A 491 13.04 12.79 1.93
N SER A 492 12.21 12.67 2.96
CA SER A 492 12.60 12.23 4.29
C SER A 492 12.14 10.80 4.55
N ALA A 493 12.98 10.02 5.23
CA ALA A 493 12.63 8.68 5.70
C ALA A 493 11.34 8.63 6.55
N TRP A 494 10.95 9.78 7.12
CA TRP A 494 9.77 9.95 7.96
C TRP A 494 8.45 9.85 7.22
N SER A 495 8.40 10.04 5.89
CA SER A 495 7.14 9.94 5.13
C SER A 495 7.24 8.94 3.98
N SER A 496 6.39 7.92 4.00
CA SER A 496 6.35 6.90 2.97
C SER A 496 5.00 6.18 2.93
N LEU A 497 4.02 6.74 2.22
CA LEU A 497 2.68 6.14 2.10
C LEU A 497 2.71 4.75 1.45
N ALA A 498 3.66 4.51 0.54
CA ALA A 498 3.90 3.19 -0.04
C ALA A 498 4.34 2.15 1.01
N ASP A 499 5.25 2.52 1.91
CA ASP A 499 5.71 1.62 2.98
C ASP A 499 4.64 1.45 4.06
N ASP A 500 3.87 2.52 4.36
CA ASP A 500 2.71 2.46 5.24
C ASP A 500 1.67 1.48 4.71
N PHE A 501 1.39 1.53 3.41
CA PHE A 501 0.42 0.64 2.77
C PHE A 501 0.91 -0.81 2.75
N ARG A 502 2.21 -1.02 2.48
CA ARG A 502 2.84 -2.34 2.55
C ARG A 502 2.79 -2.94 3.95
N LEU A 503 3.17 -2.16 4.96
CA LEU A 503 3.13 -2.56 6.36
C LEU A 503 1.71 -2.91 6.79
N TRP A 504 0.74 -2.07 6.39
CA TRP A 504 -0.65 -2.34 6.66
C TRP A 504 -1.12 -3.63 6.01
N CYS A 505 -0.85 -3.82 4.70
CA CYS A 505 -1.23 -5.02 3.95
C CYS A 505 -0.71 -6.30 4.63
N LEU A 506 0.58 -6.32 5.00
CA LEU A 506 1.22 -7.50 5.58
C LEU A 506 0.80 -7.73 7.04
N CYS A 507 0.89 -6.69 7.88
CA CYS A 507 0.92 -6.86 9.33
C CYS A 507 -0.37 -6.45 10.05
N LEU A 508 -1.13 -5.50 9.49
CA LEU A 508 -2.26 -4.84 10.19
C LEU A 508 -3.63 -5.10 9.52
N SER A 509 -3.64 -5.73 8.33
CA SER A 509 -4.87 -6.04 7.59
C SER A 509 -5.47 -7.42 7.91
N GLY A 510 -4.87 -8.15 8.85
CA GLY A 510 -5.17 -9.57 9.11
C GLY A 510 -4.50 -10.50 8.10
N SER A 511 -4.97 -11.74 8.02
CA SER A 511 -4.41 -12.71 7.06
C SER A 511 -4.54 -12.21 5.61
N TYR A 512 -3.49 -12.41 4.81
CA TYR A 512 -3.48 -12.06 3.38
C TYR A 512 -4.65 -12.69 2.60
N ARG A 513 -5.13 -13.86 3.06
CA ARG A 513 -6.26 -14.63 2.51
C ARG A 513 -7.62 -14.07 2.90
N GLY A 514 -7.68 -13.40 4.05
CA GLY A 514 -8.90 -12.85 4.63
C GLY A 514 -9.29 -11.51 4.00
N PRO A 515 -10.57 -11.11 4.15
CA PRO A 515 -10.99 -9.77 3.77
C PRO A 515 -10.30 -8.73 4.66
N ALA A 516 -9.91 -7.61 4.06
CA ALA A 516 -9.35 -6.45 4.75
C ALA A 516 -10.26 -5.23 4.56
N THR A 517 -10.26 -4.30 5.52
CA THR A 517 -10.99 -3.02 5.40
C THR A 517 -10.01 -1.86 5.43
N TYR A 518 -9.99 -1.08 4.36
CA TYR A 518 -9.21 0.15 4.26
C TYR A 518 -9.92 1.31 4.95
N SER A 519 -9.15 2.12 5.70
CA SER A 519 -9.54 3.44 6.16
C SER A 519 -8.29 4.32 6.39
N PRO A 520 -8.40 5.66 6.37
CA PRO A 520 -7.28 6.55 6.68
C PRO A 520 -6.68 6.28 8.07
N GLU A 521 -7.49 5.95 9.06
CA GLU A 521 -7.02 5.68 10.43
C GLU A 521 -6.13 4.43 10.49
N ARG A 522 -6.38 3.43 9.62
CA ARG A 522 -5.50 2.26 9.47
C ARG A 522 -4.17 2.60 8.83
N MET A 523 -4.15 3.59 7.94
CA MET A 523 -2.92 4.11 7.34
C MET A 523 -2.11 4.91 8.37
N ASP A 524 -2.77 5.69 9.24
CA ASP A 524 -2.12 6.38 10.35
C ASP A 524 -1.52 5.40 11.36
N GLU A 525 -2.22 4.30 11.67
CA GLU A 525 -1.69 3.20 12.50
C GLU A 525 -0.40 2.61 11.91
N ALA A 526 -0.38 2.37 10.60
CA ALA A 526 0.81 1.88 9.91
C ALA A 526 1.94 2.90 9.91
N ALA A 527 1.64 4.18 9.66
CA ALA A 527 2.61 5.27 9.71
C ALA A 527 3.28 5.37 11.08
N ALA A 528 2.51 5.34 12.16
CA ALA A 528 3.04 5.37 13.52
C ALA A 528 3.99 4.19 13.82
N VAL A 529 3.70 3.00 13.28
CA VAL A 529 4.59 1.84 13.41
C VAL A 529 5.87 2.02 12.59
N ARG A 530 5.77 2.48 11.32
CA ARG A 530 6.95 2.76 10.49
C ARG A 530 7.86 3.81 11.13
N GLU A 531 7.29 4.87 11.70
CA GLU A 531 8.03 5.93 12.38
C GLU A 531 8.86 5.40 13.56
N ARG A 532 8.39 4.35 14.27
CA ARG A 532 9.20 3.70 15.32
C ARG A 532 10.45 3.04 14.73
N PHE A 533 10.34 2.41 13.56
CA PHE A 533 11.49 1.83 12.86
C PHE A 533 12.47 2.91 12.43
N VAL A 534 11.96 3.96 11.76
CA VAL A 534 12.77 5.08 11.26
C VAL A 534 13.51 5.77 12.39
N ARG A 535 12.84 6.05 13.52
CA ARG A 535 13.46 6.64 14.70
C ARG A 535 14.62 5.81 15.23
N PHE A 536 14.42 4.49 15.39
CA PHE A 536 15.49 3.61 15.85
C PHE A 536 16.67 3.57 14.89
N LEU A 537 16.42 3.49 13.58
CA LEU A 537 17.48 3.46 12.58
C LEU A 537 18.27 4.77 12.56
N LEU A 538 17.62 5.94 12.68
CA LEU A 538 18.28 7.24 12.75
C LEU A 538 19.12 7.39 14.01
N GLU A 539 18.51 7.21 15.19
CA GLU A 539 19.21 7.40 16.46
C GLU A 539 20.30 6.35 16.69
N GLY A 540 20.03 5.10 16.29
CA GLY A 540 21.00 4.02 16.37
C GLY A 540 22.20 4.25 15.45
N GLN A 541 21.97 4.71 14.21
CA GLN A 541 23.05 5.01 13.29
C GLN A 541 23.91 6.21 13.74
N GLU A 542 23.28 7.22 14.33
CA GLU A 542 23.99 8.35 14.94
C GLU A 542 24.90 7.89 16.09
N CYS A 543 24.37 7.08 17.01
CA CYS A 543 25.14 6.49 18.10
C CYS A 543 26.29 5.60 17.59
N LEU A 544 26.01 4.74 16.60
CA LEU A 544 27.03 3.88 15.98
C LEU A 544 28.17 4.71 15.37
N SER A 545 27.83 5.76 14.62
CA SER A 545 28.81 6.64 13.99
C SER A 545 29.71 7.34 15.02
N ARG A 546 29.15 7.74 16.17
CA ARG A 546 29.92 8.29 17.31
C ARG A 546 30.87 7.27 17.91
N LEU A 547 30.41 6.04 18.13
CA LEU A 547 31.24 4.95 18.68
C LEU A 547 32.42 4.62 17.75
N GLU A 548 32.17 4.55 16.43
CA GLU A 548 33.21 4.27 15.43
C GLU A 548 34.20 5.43 15.27
N SER A 549 33.72 6.69 15.30
CA SER A 549 34.56 7.89 15.17
C SER A 549 35.44 8.16 16.39
N ALA A 550 35.03 7.69 17.58
CA ALA A 550 35.80 7.86 18.81
C ALA A 550 37.13 7.09 18.83
N GLY A 551 37.39 6.25 17.81
CA GLY A 551 38.65 5.54 17.58
C GLY A 551 38.88 4.41 18.59
N SER A 552 38.85 3.16 18.13
CA SER A 552 39.48 2.07 18.88
C SER A 552 40.95 1.99 18.46
N PRO A 553 41.93 2.02 19.36
CA PRO A 553 43.25 1.51 19.04
C PRO A 553 43.05 0.06 18.58
N ALA A 554 43.61 -0.30 17.43
CA ALA A 554 43.41 -1.58 16.75
C ALA A 554 43.83 -2.86 17.54
N SER A 555 43.99 -2.79 18.86
CA SER A 555 44.58 -3.85 19.69
C SER A 555 43.80 -4.26 20.94
N SER A 556 42.56 -3.83 21.18
CA SER A 556 41.75 -4.40 22.28
C SER A 556 40.35 -4.81 21.81
N VAL A 557 40.24 -6.05 21.31
CA VAL A 557 38.96 -6.77 21.25
C VAL A 557 38.42 -6.84 22.69
N ARG A 558 37.38 -6.07 22.98
CA ARG A 558 36.71 -6.10 24.28
C ARG A 558 35.65 -7.19 24.27
N SER A 559 35.52 -7.93 25.37
CA SER A 559 34.40 -8.84 25.58
C SER A 559 33.11 -8.06 25.81
N TRP A 560 32.03 -8.46 25.13
CA TRP A 560 30.70 -7.92 25.36
C TRP A 560 30.26 -8.17 26.81
N SER A 561 29.57 -7.20 27.39
CA SER A 561 28.89 -7.34 28.68
C SER A 561 27.77 -8.38 28.61
N ASP A 562 27.34 -8.88 29.77
CA ASP A 562 26.20 -9.80 29.83
C ASP A 562 24.93 -9.19 29.22
N ALA A 563 24.74 -7.87 29.34
CA ALA A 563 23.62 -7.15 28.74
C ALA A 563 23.72 -7.10 27.21
N GLU A 564 24.90 -6.83 26.66
CA GLU A 564 25.15 -6.84 25.20
C GLU A 564 25.00 -8.25 24.61
N MET A 565 25.51 -9.27 25.29
CA MET A 565 25.33 -10.68 24.91
C MET A 565 23.85 -11.08 24.95
N ALA A 566 23.11 -10.67 25.98
CA ALA A 566 21.67 -10.94 26.09
C ALA A 566 20.87 -10.26 24.97
N MET A 567 21.20 -9.00 24.65
CA MET A 567 20.60 -8.28 23.51
C MET A 567 20.88 -9.01 22.20
N PHE A 568 22.13 -9.39 21.94
CA PHE A 568 22.50 -10.13 20.74
C PHE A 568 21.73 -11.44 20.60
N HIS A 569 21.70 -12.27 21.64
CA HIS A 569 20.97 -13.53 21.62
C HIS A 569 19.48 -13.33 21.36
N ARG A 570 18.88 -12.30 21.97
CA ARG A 570 17.48 -11.93 21.74
C ARG A 570 17.25 -11.54 20.29
N VAL A 571 18.03 -10.59 19.76
CA VAL A 571 17.86 -10.08 18.39
C VAL A 571 18.14 -11.16 17.35
N ALA A 572 19.16 -11.99 17.54
CA ALA A 572 19.43 -13.12 16.66
C ALA A 572 18.27 -14.12 16.65
N GLY A 573 17.68 -14.42 17.82
CA GLY A 573 16.50 -15.25 17.95
C GLY A 573 15.27 -14.64 17.27
N ASP A 574 14.98 -13.37 17.56
CA ASP A 574 13.84 -12.64 16.98
C ASP A 574 13.97 -12.50 15.45
N ALA A 575 15.18 -12.32 14.91
CA ALA A 575 15.41 -12.29 13.46
C ALA A 575 15.11 -13.65 12.79
N VAL A 576 15.43 -14.76 13.44
CA VAL A 576 15.04 -16.10 12.97
C VAL A 576 13.52 -16.26 13.06
N SER A 577 12.91 -15.87 14.18
CA SER A 577 11.45 -15.95 14.36
C SER A 577 10.67 -15.06 13.38
N CYS A 578 11.19 -13.88 13.00
CA CYS A 578 10.63 -13.06 11.92
C CYS A 578 10.53 -13.86 10.63
N ARG A 579 11.63 -14.52 10.24
CA ARG A 579 11.67 -15.35 9.05
C ARG A 579 10.72 -16.54 9.17
N GLU A 580 10.70 -17.25 10.30
CA GLU A 580 9.80 -18.38 10.52
C GLU A 580 8.32 -17.99 10.41
N ALA A 581 7.94 -16.83 10.95
CA ALA A 581 6.58 -16.30 10.83
C ALA A 581 6.19 -16.05 9.37
N LEU A 582 7.07 -15.38 8.60
CA LEU A 582 6.81 -15.14 7.18
C LEU A 582 6.79 -16.42 6.34
N MET A 583 7.56 -17.44 6.74
CA MET A 583 7.65 -18.73 6.04
C MET A 583 6.46 -19.66 6.32
N ASP A 584 5.63 -19.39 7.32
CA ASP A 584 4.41 -20.15 7.63
C ASP A 584 3.17 -19.30 7.27
N ASP A 585 2.77 -19.31 6.00
CA ASP A 585 1.58 -18.63 5.46
C ASP A 585 1.57 -17.10 5.59
N LEU A 586 2.73 -16.45 5.49
CA LEU A 586 2.90 -14.99 5.61
C LEU A 586 2.29 -14.42 6.91
N ASP A 587 2.64 -14.97 8.07
CA ASP A 587 2.16 -14.45 9.35
C ASP A 587 2.79 -13.09 9.68
N GLY A 588 2.20 -12.03 9.12
CA GLY A 588 2.66 -10.66 9.27
C GLY A 588 2.49 -10.10 10.68
N ALA A 589 1.53 -10.61 11.46
CA ALA A 589 1.31 -10.16 12.84
C ALA A 589 2.45 -10.65 13.75
N ALA A 590 2.78 -11.95 13.66
CA ALA A 590 3.92 -12.51 14.39
C ALA A 590 5.26 -11.90 13.91
N PHE A 591 5.42 -11.66 12.61
CA PHE A 591 6.57 -10.94 12.07
C PHE A 591 6.74 -9.55 12.71
N LEU A 592 5.67 -8.75 12.74
CA LEU A 592 5.72 -7.40 13.30
C LEU A 592 6.05 -7.40 14.79
N GLU A 593 5.48 -8.33 15.57
CA GLU A 593 5.79 -8.49 16.99
C GLU A 593 7.29 -8.70 17.22
N LYS A 594 7.92 -9.61 16.46
CA LYS A 594 9.36 -9.89 16.60
C LYS A 594 10.24 -8.77 16.08
N LEU A 595 9.86 -8.13 14.97
CA LEU A 595 10.55 -6.95 14.45
C LEU A 595 10.57 -5.80 15.47
N MET A 596 9.42 -5.54 16.11
CA MET A 596 9.34 -4.54 17.17
C MET A 596 10.13 -4.94 18.42
N GLY A 597 10.17 -6.22 18.76
CA GLY A 597 11.03 -6.74 19.82
C GLY A 597 12.52 -6.42 19.63
N MET A 598 13.02 -6.51 18.39
CA MET A 598 14.40 -6.14 18.05
C MET A 598 14.64 -4.64 18.17
N VAL A 599 13.72 -3.83 17.64
CA VAL A 599 13.78 -2.37 17.71
C VAL A 599 13.78 -1.88 19.15
N ASP A 600 12.91 -2.43 20.00
CA ASP A 600 12.84 -2.06 21.41
C ASP A 600 14.12 -2.47 22.16
N ALA A 601 14.70 -3.64 21.86
CA ALA A 601 15.98 -4.07 22.44
C ALA A 601 17.12 -3.12 22.05
N GLY A 602 17.20 -2.73 20.78
CA GLY A 602 18.20 -1.78 20.29
C GLY A 602 17.99 -0.37 20.86
N MET A 603 16.76 0.11 20.96
CA MET A 603 16.45 1.43 21.52
C MET A 603 16.84 1.56 23.00
N VAL A 604 16.65 0.51 23.79
CA VAL A 604 17.11 0.49 25.20
C VAL A 604 18.62 0.67 25.27
N TYR A 605 19.38 0.02 24.38
CA TYR A 605 20.83 0.18 24.30
C TYR A 605 21.21 1.62 23.89
N VAL A 606 20.59 2.15 22.84
CA VAL A 606 20.80 3.54 22.37
C VAL A 606 20.54 4.56 23.49
N GLN A 607 19.47 4.39 24.27
CA GLN A 607 19.15 5.28 25.40
C GLN A 607 20.21 5.18 26.51
N GLY A 608 20.72 3.98 26.79
CA GLY A 608 21.84 3.76 27.71
C GLY A 608 23.09 4.54 27.28
N LEU A 609 23.46 4.43 26.00
CA LEU A 609 24.60 5.15 25.42
C LEU A 609 24.46 6.68 25.53
N LYS A 610 23.24 7.21 25.38
CA LYS A 610 22.98 8.66 25.50
C LYS A 610 22.99 9.14 26.96
N ALA A 611 22.67 8.27 27.91
CA ALA A 611 22.61 8.62 29.33
C ALA A 611 23.97 8.57 30.05
N GLU A 612 24.88 7.71 29.58
CA GLU A 612 26.24 7.59 30.12
C GLU A 612 27.07 8.85 29.81
N LYS A 613 27.50 9.55 30.87
CA LYS A 613 28.37 10.74 30.79
C LYS A 613 29.83 10.45 31.12
N ASP A 614 30.15 9.20 31.42
CA ASP A 614 31.43 8.78 31.99
C ASP A 614 32.28 8.10 30.91
N ASP A 615 33.35 8.78 30.48
CA ASP A 615 34.29 8.29 29.45
C ASP A 615 35.09 7.04 29.89
N ALA A 616 34.93 6.60 31.15
CA ALA A 616 35.71 5.52 31.76
C ALA A 616 35.43 4.13 31.17
N VAL A 617 34.24 3.89 30.59
CA VAL A 617 33.86 2.60 30.01
C VAL A 617 33.26 2.83 28.62
N ARG A 618 34.08 2.71 27.58
CA ARG A 618 33.60 2.83 26.20
C ARG A 618 32.77 1.60 25.78
N PRO A 619 31.51 1.77 25.32
CA PRO A 619 30.63 0.69 24.84
C PRO A 619 31.12 0.08 23.51
N ALA A 620 30.72 -1.16 23.22
CA ALA A 620 31.07 -1.84 21.96
C ALA A 620 30.15 -1.40 20.81
N ALA A 621 30.70 -1.19 19.61
CA ALA A 621 29.92 -0.79 18.44
C ALA A 621 29.20 -1.97 17.77
N GLU A 622 29.79 -3.15 17.86
CA GLU A 622 29.38 -4.37 17.15
C GLU A 622 27.96 -4.85 17.53
N PRO A 623 27.52 -4.84 18.82
CA PRO A 623 26.17 -5.23 19.17
C PRO A 623 25.11 -4.33 18.52
N LEU A 624 25.28 -3.00 18.58
CA LEU A 624 24.33 -2.05 17.98
C LEU A 624 24.29 -2.18 16.46
N ARG A 625 25.45 -2.33 15.82
CA ARG A 625 25.54 -2.59 14.38
C ARG A 625 24.77 -3.85 13.98
N PHE A 626 24.91 -4.94 14.73
CA PHE A 626 24.16 -6.17 14.48
C PHE A 626 22.64 -5.95 14.56
N VAL A 627 22.14 -5.19 15.55
CA VAL A 627 20.70 -4.92 15.66
C VAL A 627 20.20 -4.07 14.49
N LEU A 628 20.96 -3.03 14.12
CA LEU A 628 20.63 -2.19 12.96
C LEU A 628 20.55 -3.05 11.70
N ASP A 629 21.61 -3.81 11.38
CA ASP A 629 21.68 -4.66 10.19
C ASP A 629 20.54 -5.71 10.16
N ALA A 630 20.19 -6.29 11.32
CA ALA A 630 19.08 -7.23 11.43
C ALA A 630 17.73 -6.58 11.11
N VAL A 631 17.46 -5.39 11.66
CA VAL A 631 16.21 -4.65 11.40
C VAL A 631 16.14 -4.20 9.94
N ARG A 632 17.22 -3.63 9.39
CA ARG A 632 17.29 -3.21 7.97
C ARG A 632 17.00 -4.40 7.05
N GLY A 633 17.64 -5.54 7.31
CA GLY A 633 17.45 -6.75 6.51
C GLY A 633 16.02 -7.32 6.55
N GLN A 634 15.29 -7.19 7.67
CA GLN A 634 13.88 -7.61 7.71
C GLN A 634 12.97 -6.64 6.93
N LEU A 635 13.20 -5.33 7.03
CA LEU A 635 12.45 -4.31 6.29
C LEU A 635 12.66 -4.45 4.78
N GLU A 636 13.92 -4.62 4.36
CA GLU A 636 14.29 -4.88 2.96
C GLU A 636 13.62 -6.16 2.43
N LEU A 637 13.60 -7.24 3.23
CA LEU A 637 13.00 -8.53 2.84
C LEU A 637 11.52 -8.40 2.49
N VAL A 638 10.76 -7.64 3.27
CA VAL A 638 9.33 -7.42 3.02
C VAL A 638 9.08 -6.25 2.05
N GLY A 639 10.13 -5.64 1.51
CA GLY A 639 10.08 -4.68 0.41
C GLY A 639 9.89 -3.23 0.84
N PHE A 640 10.24 -2.84 2.06
CA PHE A 640 10.31 -1.41 2.37
C PHE A 640 11.26 -0.69 1.41
N SER A 641 11.00 0.56 1.11
CA SER A 641 11.86 1.37 0.26
C SER A 641 13.20 1.70 0.94
N GLU A 642 14.24 1.92 0.13
CA GLU A 642 15.59 2.28 0.59
C GLU A 642 15.57 3.49 1.53
N ARG A 643 14.77 4.51 1.20
CA ARG A 643 14.57 5.68 2.07
C ARG A 643 14.17 5.32 3.51
N THR A 644 13.44 4.23 3.72
CA THR A 644 12.98 3.82 5.05
C THR A 644 13.97 2.87 5.72
N TYR A 645 14.38 1.79 5.05
CA TYR A 645 15.27 0.83 5.69
C TYR A 645 16.72 1.30 5.77
N ASP A 646 17.17 2.27 4.97
CA ASP A 646 18.49 2.91 5.06
C ASP A 646 18.47 4.24 5.83
N ALA A 647 17.38 4.53 6.55
CA ALA A 647 17.29 5.71 7.41
C ALA A 647 18.54 5.84 8.32
N GLY A 648 19.15 7.02 8.30
CA GLY A 648 20.37 7.34 9.04
C GLY A 648 21.68 7.06 8.32
N LEU A 649 21.68 6.26 7.24
CA LEU A 649 22.83 6.11 6.37
C LEU A 649 22.86 7.29 5.39
N THR A 650 24.02 7.95 5.24
CA THR A 650 24.19 8.96 4.20
C THR A 650 24.06 8.28 2.84
N THR A 651 23.12 8.70 2.00
CA THR A 651 22.92 8.21 0.63
C THR A 651 24.17 8.52 -0.21
N SER A 652 25.19 7.66 -0.14
CA SER A 652 26.29 7.63 -1.10
C SER A 652 25.85 6.80 -2.31
N ALA A 653 24.90 7.33 -3.08
CA ALA A 653 24.46 6.70 -4.32
C ALA A 653 23.99 7.75 -5.34
N ALA A 654 24.94 8.57 -5.80
CA ALA A 654 24.98 9.05 -7.18
C ALA A 654 26.45 9.14 -7.60
N THR A 655 26.86 8.26 -8.48
CA THR A 655 28.16 8.25 -9.17
C THR A 655 28.18 9.40 -10.20
N ASP A 656 29.18 10.27 -10.21
CA ASP A 656 30.43 10.13 -10.98
C ASP A 656 31.27 11.43 -10.92
N ASP A 657 32.58 11.24 -10.91
CA ASP A 657 33.70 12.17 -11.14
C ASP A 657 33.75 13.58 -10.52
N GLY A 658 34.69 13.77 -9.57
CA GLY A 658 35.14 15.07 -9.08
C GLY A 658 35.31 15.11 -7.57
N GLY A 659 36.56 15.24 -7.10
CA GLY A 659 36.96 15.20 -5.70
C GLY A 659 36.47 16.38 -4.85
N GLY A 660 35.16 16.54 -4.70
CA GLY A 660 34.53 17.39 -3.72
C GLY A 660 34.25 16.60 -2.44
N THR A 661 34.78 17.05 -1.32
CA THR A 661 34.40 16.56 0.01
C THR A 661 32.91 16.81 0.20
N SER A 662 32.07 15.80 -0.06
CA SER A 662 30.62 15.89 0.18
C SER A 662 30.40 15.97 1.69
N MET A 663 29.91 17.13 2.15
CA MET A 663 29.62 17.40 3.55
C MET A 663 28.34 16.62 3.93
N SER A 664 28.40 15.77 4.97
CA SER A 664 27.22 15.06 5.47
C SER A 664 26.12 16.06 5.85
N THR A 665 24.85 15.76 5.54
CA THR A 665 23.69 16.58 5.92
C THR A 665 23.63 16.82 7.44
N THR A 666 24.07 15.85 8.24
CA THR A 666 24.20 16.00 9.70
C THR A 666 25.31 16.97 10.10
N ALA A 667 26.44 16.98 9.39
CA ALA A 667 27.51 17.95 9.61
C ALA A 667 27.07 19.37 9.24
N LEU A 668 26.25 19.51 8.19
CA LEU A 668 25.64 20.80 7.84
C LEU A 668 24.67 21.28 8.93
N LEU A 669 23.87 20.38 9.51
CA LEU A 669 23.00 20.70 10.63
C LEU A 669 23.80 21.09 11.87
N ASP A 670 24.84 20.34 12.22
CA ASP A 670 25.73 20.68 13.35
C ASP A 670 26.35 22.08 13.17
N GLU A 671 26.88 22.39 11.99
CA GLU A 671 27.42 23.72 11.69
C GLU A 671 26.34 24.81 11.70
N THR A 672 25.15 24.53 11.18
CA THR A 672 24.01 25.47 11.20
C THR A 672 23.57 25.78 12.64
N VAL A 673 23.48 24.76 13.48
CA VAL A 673 23.09 24.88 14.89
C VAL A 673 24.20 25.60 15.69
N SER A 674 25.46 25.30 15.41
CA SER A 674 26.63 25.98 16.00
C SER A 674 26.65 27.47 15.63
N PHE A 675 26.44 27.79 14.35
CA PHE A 675 26.35 29.17 13.86
C PHE A 675 25.21 29.93 14.55
N ARG A 676 23.99 29.37 14.55
CA ARG A 676 22.84 29.99 15.23
C ARG A 676 23.09 30.17 16.73
N SER A 677 23.72 29.20 17.40
CA SER A 677 24.08 29.29 18.82
C SER A 677 25.05 30.46 19.08
N SER A 678 26.04 30.62 18.20
CA SER A 678 27.03 31.71 18.28
C SER A 678 26.37 33.08 18.09
N VAL A 679 25.49 33.21 17.10
CA VAL A 679 24.72 34.45 16.86
C VAL A 679 23.83 34.78 18.06
N ARG A 680 23.12 33.79 18.62
CA ARG A 680 22.29 33.96 19.83
C ARG A 680 23.13 34.41 21.03
N HIS A 681 24.29 33.78 21.24
CA HIS A 681 25.19 34.12 22.33
C HIS A 681 25.67 35.57 22.24
N GLU A 682 26.16 35.99 21.07
CA GLU A 682 26.66 37.34 20.85
C GLU A 682 25.56 38.39 21.05
N ALA A 683 24.33 38.12 20.55
CA ALA A 683 23.18 38.99 20.75
C ALA A 683 22.82 39.15 22.25
N LEU A 684 22.84 38.06 23.02
CA LEU A 684 22.58 38.09 24.46
C LEU A 684 23.67 38.84 25.25
N GLU A 685 24.94 38.63 24.90
CA GLU A 685 26.06 39.33 25.55
C GLU A 685 26.07 40.83 25.22
N ALA A 686 25.70 41.20 23.99
CA ALA A 686 25.54 42.60 23.59
C ALA A 686 24.43 43.31 24.40
N ILE A 687 23.33 42.63 24.71
CA ILE A 687 22.25 43.16 25.56
C ILE A 687 22.69 43.31 27.03
N LYS A 688 23.50 42.37 27.55
CA LYS A 688 23.98 42.41 28.94
C LYS A 688 25.01 43.52 29.20
N LYS A 689 25.85 43.84 28.21
CA LYS A 689 26.81 44.95 28.29
C LYS A 689 26.09 46.31 28.19
N LYS A 690 25.43 46.72 29.28
CA LYS A 690 24.89 48.08 29.45
C LYS A 690 26.00 49.11 29.24
N GLY A 691 26.08 49.74 28.07
CA GLY A 691 27.09 50.79 27.86
C GLY A 691 27.28 51.36 26.45
N GLY A 692 26.50 50.99 25.44
CA GLY A 692 26.68 51.54 24.09
C GLY A 692 25.37 51.84 23.39
N LYS A 693 25.36 52.89 22.56
CA LYS A 693 24.28 53.30 21.65
C LYS A 693 23.99 52.27 20.54
N ALA A 694 24.03 50.97 20.85
CA ALA A 694 23.60 49.95 19.92
C ALA A 694 22.06 49.85 20.01
N PRO A 695 21.34 49.70 18.89
CA PRO A 695 19.89 49.58 18.92
C PRO A 695 19.49 48.27 19.62
N GLU A 696 19.03 48.35 20.87
CA GLU A 696 18.52 47.20 21.64
C GLU A 696 17.47 46.41 20.84
N ASP A 697 16.72 47.10 19.99
CA ASP A 697 15.69 46.51 19.13
C ASP A 697 16.29 45.58 18.05
N ALA A 698 17.45 45.92 17.47
CA ALA A 698 18.09 45.07 16.46
C ALA A 698 18.55 43.72 17.04
N PHE A 699 19.06 43.72 18.27
CA PHE A 699 19.44 42.47 18.95
C PHE A 699 18.22 41.64 19.35
N ARG A 700 17.11 42.28 19.75
CA ARG A 700 15.84 41.57 19.99
C ARG A 700 15.30 40.94 18.71
N ASP A 701 15.42 41.60 17.56
CA ASP A 701 14.97 41.06 16.29
C ASP A 701 15.85 39.90 15.80
N ILE A 702 17.17 39.95 16.04
CA ILE A 702 18.06 38.80 15.81
C ILE A 702 17.63 37.60 16.66
N LEU A 703 17.32 37.80 17.94
CA LEU A 703 16.84 36.72 18.81
C LEU A 703 15.49 36.15 18.33
N LYS A 704 14.57 36.99 17.85
CA LYS A 704 13.32 36.52 17.22
C LYS A 704 13.58 35.67 15.98
N MET A 705 14.54 36.03 15.13
CA MET A 705 14.92 35.22 13.97
C MET A 705 15.52 33.88 14.40
N CYS A 706 16.37 33.87 15.44
CA CYS A 706 16.93 32.65 16.02
C CYS A 706 15.85 31.74 16.63
N ASP A 707 14.80 32.31 17.21
CA ASP A 707 13.66 31.57 17.76
C ASP A 707 12.72 31.10 16.64
N GLY A 708 12.46 31.90 15.60
CA GLY A 708 11.66 31.49 14.43
C GLY A 708 12.29 30.33 13.64
N LEU A 709 13.63 30.32 13.51
CA LEU A 709 14.34 29.18 12.94
C LEU A 709 14.13 27.91 13.78
N ARG A 710 14.20 28.02 15.12
CA ARG A 710 14.01 26.91 16.06
C ARG A 710 12.56 26.41 16.12
N ASP A 711 11.59 27.32 16.15
CA ASP A 711 10.22 27.07 16.57
C ASP A 711 9.23 26.94 15.41
N ASP A 712 9.56 27.45 14.21
CA ASP A 712 8.67 27.45 13.04
C ASP A 712 9.28 26.78 11.79
N VAL A 713 10.58 26.97 11.53
CA VAL A 713 11.22 26.50 10.27
C VAL A 713 11.76 25.08 10.42
N LEU A 714 12.73 24.86 11.32
CA LEU A 714 13.35 23.54 11.51
C LEU A 714 12.35 22.43 11.87
N PRO A 715 11.30 22.67 12.67
CA PRO A 715 10.36 21.61 13.00
C PRO A 715 9.54 21.11 11.80
N ARG A 716 9.29 21.94 10.78
CA ARG A 716 8.62 21.52 9.52
C ARG A 716 9.45 20.52 8.71
N HIS A 717 10.74 20.46 8.99
CA HIS A 717 11.68 19.52 8.39
C HIS A 717 12.05 18.37 9.34
N GLY A 718 11.33 18.22 10.46
CA GLY A 718 11.57 17.15 11.42
C GLY A 718 12.77 17.38 12.33
N ILE A 719 13.22 18.63 12.49
CA ILE A 719 14.39 18.96 13.33
C ILE A 719 13.90 19.74 14.56
N ARG A 720 13.98 19.13 15.75
CA ARG A 720 13.77 19.83 17.02
C ARG A 720 15.10 20.32 17.55
N LEU A 721 15.17 21.59 17.95
CA LEU A 721 16.36 22.20 18.51
C LEU A 721 16.13 22.61 19.97
N GLU A 722 17.01 22.15 20.86
CA GLU A 722 16.97 22.35 22.30
C GLU A 722 18.14 23.20 22.77
N ASP A 723 17.84 24.33 23.42
CA ASP A 723 18.85 25.23 23.98
C ASP A 723 19.30 24.77 25.37
N ARG A 724 20.61 24.57 25.55
CA ARG A 724 21.18 24.19 26.85
C ARG A 724 21.44 25.41 27.72
N PRO A 725 21.29 25.32 29.06
CA PRO A 725 21.62 26.41 29.98
C PRO A 725 23.06 26.89 29.89
N SER A 726 23.98 26.03 29.42
CA SER A 726 25.41 26.34 29.24
C SER A 726 25.72 27.17 27.99
N GLY A 727 24.73 27.52 27.16
CA GLY A 727 24.90 28.42 26.01
C GLY A 727 25.08 27.76 24.64
N GLY A 728 25.01 26.42 24.55
CA GLY A 728 24.99 25.68 23.27
C GLY A 728 23.61 25.10 22.96
N SER A 729 23.33 24.78 21.71
CA SER A 729 22.10 24.10 21.28
C SER A 729 22.40 22.66 20.86
N SER A 730 21.49 21.74 21.13
CA SER A 730 21.47 20.39 20.54
C SER A 730 20.25 20.23 19.64
N TRP A 731 20.28 19.29 18.71
CA TRP A 731 19.14 18.98 17.85
C TRP A 731 18.83 17.49 17.87
N ASN A 732 17.56 17.16 17.65
CA ASN A 732 17.03 15.80 17.50
C ASN A 732 16.17 15.74 16.23
N LEU A 733 16.12 14.57 15.59
CA LEU A 733 15.19 14.31 14.49
C LEU A 733 13.90 13.72 15.04
N GLU A 734 12.78 14.34 14.70
CA GLU A 734 11.43 13.90 15.05
C GLU A 734 10.54 13.92 13.79
N ASP A 735 9.36 13.32 13.90
CA ASP A 735 8.39 13.36 12.81
C ASP A 735 7.91 14.81 12.55
N PRO A 736 8.07 15.33 11.31
CA PRO A 736 7.58 16.64 10.94
C PRO A 736 6.08 16.84 11.20
N ARG A 737 5.23 15.81 11.06
CA ARG A 737 3.77 15.96 11.25
C ARG A 737 3.45 16.22 12.72
N SER A 738 4.04 15.46 13.62
CA SER A 738 3.97 15.66 15.07
C SER A 738 4.42 17.06 15.46
N LEU A 739 5.57 17.51 14.94
CA LEU A 739 6.09 18.85 15.21
C LEU A 739 5.18 19.97 14.67
N VAL A 740 4.63 19.80 13.46
CA VAL A 740 3.68 20.75 12.88
C VAL A 740 2.37 20.78 13.68
N ALA A 741 1.88 19.63 14.14
CA ALA A 741 0.71 19.56 15.01
C ALA A 741 0.97 20.27 16.35
N GLU A 742 2.13 20.08 16.97
CA GLU A 742 2.52 20.80 18.20
C GLU A 742 2.58 22.33 17.96
N ILE A 743 3.11 22.77 16.82
CA ILE A 743 3.12 24.19 16.44
C ILE A 743 1.69 24.73 16.31
N ALA A 744 0.79 23.99 15.66
CA ALA A 744 -0.60 24.38 15.49
C ALA A 744 -1.32 24.45 16.84
N ASP A 745 -1.13 23.45 17.71
CA ASP A 745 -1.68 23.41 19.08
C ASP A 745 -1.17 24.59 19.93
N ARG A 746 0.13 24.89 19.86
CA ARG A 746 0.73 26.02 20.57
C ARG A 746 0.12 27.34 20.09
N LYS A 747 0.04 27.55 18.77
CA LYS A 747 -0.58 28.75 18.18
C LYS A 747 -2.06 28.88 18.55
N ALA A 748 -2.79 27.78 18.59
CA ALA A 748 -4.19 27.75 19.04
C ALA A 748 -4.31 28.16 20.51
N ARG A 749 -3.46 27.63 21.40
CA ARG A 749 -3.44 27.99 22.83
C ARG A 749 -3.03 29.45 23.07
N GLU A 750 -2.05 29.95 22.32
CA GLU A 750 -1.62 31.34 22.39
C GLU A 750 -2.72 32.30 21.93
N SER A 751 -3.38 31.98 20.81
CA SER A 751 -4.51 32.74 20.28
C SER A 751 -5.68 32.75 21.25
N GLN A 752 -6.00 31.59 21.84
CA GLN A 752 -7.03 31.47 22.87
C GLN A 752 -6.67 32.27 24.13
N GLY A 753 -5.43 32.19 24.59
CA GLY A 753 -4.94 32.96 25.74
C GLY A 753 -4.95 34.48 25.51
N ALA A 754 -4.65 34.93 24.29
CA ALA A 754 -4.76 36.33 23.88
C ALA A 754 -6.23 36.79 23.89
N ARG A 755 -7.13 35.99 23.30
CA ARG A 755 -8.58 36.22 23.29
C ARG A 755 -9.15 36.32 24.70
N ASP A 756 -8.78 35.42 25.60
CA ASP A 756 -9.23 35.43 27.01
C ASP A 756 -8.77 36.70 27.74
N ARG A 757 -7.55 37.17 27.48
CA ARG A 757 -7.01 38.40 28.09
C ARG A 757 -7.75 39.64 27.58
N LEU A 758 -7.99 39.73 26.27
CA LEU A 758 -8.73 40.85 25.68
C LEU A 758 -10.20 40.84 26.12
N THR A 759 -10.85 39.68 26.16
CA THR A 759 -12.22 39.52 26.66
C THR A 759 -12.35 39.99 28.11
N LYS A 760 -11.41 39.60 28.99
CA LYS A 760 -11.38 40.09 30.38
C LYS A 760 -11.19 41.62 30.47
N LYS A 761 -10.34 42.20 29.60
CA LYS A 761 -10.16 43.66 29.53
C LYS A 761 -11.44 44.36 29.03
N LEU A 762 -12.08 43.81 28.01
CA LEU A 762 -13.33 44.33 27.44
C LEU A 762 -14.44 44.36 28.51
N ASP A 763 -14.63 43.25 29.22
CA ASP A 763 -15.61 43.16 30.31
C ASP A 763 -15.34 44.16 31.44
N ALA A 764 -14.06 44.35 31.80
CA ALA A 764 -13.68 45.34 32.80
C ALA A 764 -14.04 46.76 32.36
N ARG A 765 -13.77 47.12 31.09
CA ARG A 765 -14.10 48.44 30.53
C ARG A 765 -15.59 48.66 30.34
N ARG A 766 -16.36 47.63 29.96
CA ARG A 766 -17.82 47.69 29.90
C ARG A 766 -18.44 47.92 31.27
N LYS A 767 -17.98 47.21 32.30
CA LYS A 767 -18.41 47.42 33.70
C LYS A 767 -18.03 48.81 34.22
N GLU A 768 -16.86 49.32 33.83
CA GLU A 768 -16.44 50.68 34.14
C GLU A 768 -17.38 51.71 33.50
N LEU A 769 -17.73 51.55 32.22
CA LEU A 769 -18.68 52.41 31.52
C LEU A 769 -20.07 52.35 32.16
N GLU A 770 -20.57 51.15 32.48
CA GLU A 770 -21.87 50.98 33.13
C GLU A 770 -21.92 51.68 34.50
N ARG A 771 -20.87 51.50 35.32
CA ARG A 771 -20.75 52.17 36.62
C ARG A 771 -20.66 53.68 36.46
N PHE A 772 -19.94 54.16 35.45
CA PHE A 772 -19.83 55.58 35.13
C PHE A 772 -21.20 56.15 34.74
N MET A 773 -21.92 55.51 33.81
CA MET A 773 -23.25 55.91 33.36
C MET A 773 -24.28 55.90 34.50
N ARG A 774 -24.24 54.89 35.37
CA ARG A 774 -25.13 54.82 36.55
C ARG A 774 -24.86 55.96 37.54
N ALA A 775 -23.61 56.38 37.68
CA ALA A 775 -23.25 57.53 38.50
C ALA A 775 -23.67 58.88 37.88
N LEU A 776 -23.99 58.91 36.59
CA LEU A 776 -24.52 60.09 35.91
C LEU A 776 -26.03 60.30 36.09
N VAL A 777 -26.75 59.38 36.72
CA VAL A 777 -28.15 59.57 37.09
C VAL A 777 -28.24 60.68 38.15
N GLU A 778 -29.09 61.68 37.91
CA GLU A 778 -29.34 62.74 38.88
C GLU A 778 -29.81 62.15 40.22
N PRO A 779 -29.33 62.63 41.38
CA PRO A 779 -29.63 61.99 42.68
C PRO A 779 -31.13 61.84 42.97
N ARG A 780 -31.95 62.82 42.52
CA ARG A 780 -33.42 62.80 42.65
C ARG A 780 -34.11 61.73 41.79
N ASP A 781 -33.44 61.27 40.74
CA ASP A 781 -33.97 60.29 39.79
C ASP A 781 -33.44 58.87 40.08
N LEU A 782 -32.56 58.71 41.07
CA LEU A 782 -31.90 57.44 41.44
C LEU A 782 -32.88 56.31 41.76
N PHE A 783 -34.06 56.64 42.31
CA PHE A 783 -35.10 55.66 42.67
C PHE A 783 -36.35 55.73 41.78
N ARG A 784 -36.26 56.39 40.61
CA ARG A 784 -37.30 56.32 39.58
C ARG A 784 -37.17 55.02 38.78
N ILE A 785 -37.48 53.94 39.46
CA ILE A 785 -37.46 52.56 38.96
C ILE A 785 -38.83 51.94 39.25
N ASP A 786 -39.17 50.87 38.54
CA ASP A 786 -40.49 50.22 38.56
C ASP A 786 -40.94 49.68 39.93
N GLU A 787 -40.09 49.76 40.96
CA GLU A 787 -40.37 49.38 42.34
C GLU A 787 -41.24 50.41 43.09
N TYR A 788 -41.29 51.66 42.61
CA TYR A 788 -41.95 52.78 43.30
C TYR A 788 -42.87 53.55 42.35
N SER A 789 -43.93 54.15 42.90
CA SER A 789 -44.96 54.86 42.15
C SER A 789 -45.02 56.36 42.45
N GLU A 790 -44.58 56.80 43.62
CA GLU A 790 -44.55 58.21 44.03
C GLU A 790 -43.27 58.57 44.79
N TRP A 791 -42.84 59.84 44.72
CA TRP A 791 -41.60 60.37 45.32
C TRP A 791 -41.80 61.77 45.89
N ASP A 792 -41.01 62.12 46.92
CA ASP A 792 -40.94 63.47 47.48
C ASP A 792 -40.08 64.43 46.61
N GLY A 793 -40.04 65.72 46.98
CA GLY A 793 -39.30 66.76 46.26
C GLY A 793 -37.78 66.53 46.19
N ASP A 794 -37.23 65.68 47.08
CA ASP A 794 -35.82 65.29 47.11
C ASP A 794 -35.56 63.95 46.38
N GLY A 795 -36.61 63.35 45.80
CA GLY A 795 -36.54 62.09 45.05
C GLY A 795 -36.60 60.81 45.89
N VAL A 796 -37.00 60.91 47.18
CA VAL A 796 -37.17 59.74 48.05
C VAL A 796 -38.54 59.10 47.77
N PRO A 797 -38.62 57.78 47.51
CA PRO A 797 -39.90 57.13 47.29
C PRO A 797 -40.84 57.22 48.49
N THR A 798 -42.10 57.59 48.23
CA THR A 798 -43.17 57.68 49.24
C THR A 798 -44.14 56.50 49.14
N MET A 799 -44.33 55.92 47.95
CA MET A 799 -45.19 54.77 47.71
C MET A 799 -44.46 53.67 46.92
N HIS A 800 -44.69 52.41 47.29
CA HIS A 800 -44.30 51.25 46.49
C HIS A 800 -45.22 51.09 45.27
N ALA A 801 -44.76 50.40 44.24
CA ALA A 801 -45.56 50.12 43.04
C ALA A 801 -46.86 49.33 43.33
N SER A 802 -46.92 48.60 44.46
CA SER A 802 -48.13 47.93 44.97
C SER A 802 -49.18 48.86 45.57
N GLY A 803 -48.88 50.16 45.70
CA GLY A 803 -49.75 51.17 46.34
C GLY A 803 -49.57 51.28 47.86
N GLU A 804 -48.64 50.54 48.47
CA GLU A 804 -48.34 50.61 49.90
C GLU A 804 -47.36 51.76 50.23
N PRO A 805 -47.56 52.50 51.34
CA PRO A 805 -46.65 53.58 51.75
C PRO A 805 -45.30 53.04 52.23
N VAL A 806 -44.23 53.69 51.78
CA VAL A 806 -42.85 53.32 52.13
C VAL A 806 -42.60 53.67 53.61
N GLY A 807 -42.29 52.65 54.42
CA GLY A 807 -42.06 52.82 55.86
C GLY A 807 -40.90 53.80 56.19
N PRO A 808 -40.96 54.52 57.32
CA PRO A 808 -40.01 55.60 57.66
C PRO A 808 -38.54 55.15 57.77
N SER A 809 -38.30 53.91 58.20
CA SER A 809 -36.95 53.33 58.22
C SER A 809 -36.40 53.10 56.81
N HIS A 810 -37.25 52.66 55.88
CA HIS A 810 -36.90 52.42 54.49
C HIS A 810 -36.66 53.75 53.75
N ALA A 811 -37.55 54.73 53.92
CA ALA A 811 -37.37 56.08 53.39
C ALA A 811 -36.06 56.73 53.88
N ARG A 812 -35.70 56.57 55.16
CA ARG A 812 -34.41 57.06 55.71
C ARG A 812 -33.20 56.37 55.07
N LYS A 813 -33.28 55.07 54.78
CA LYS A 813 -32.21 54.35 54.04
C LYS A 813 -32.09 54.84 52.60
N ARG A 814 -33.20 55.06 51.90
CA ARG A 814 -33.22 55.60 50.54
C ARG A 814 -32.66 57.02 50.49
N ARG A 815 -33.04 57.90 51.43
CA ARG A 815 -32.47 59.25 51.57
C ARG A 815 -30.95 59.24 51.77
N LYS A 816 -30.42 58.36 52.63
CA LYS A 816 -28.96 58.17 52.79
C LYS A 816 -28.29 57.68 51.50
N ALA A 817 -28.97 56.85 50.72
CA ALA A 817 -28.45 56.36 49.44
C ALA A 817 -28.41 57.47 48.38
N ILE A 818 -29.43 58.34 48.31
CA ILE A 818 -29.42 59.56 47.48
C ILE A 818 -28.25 60.47 47.87
N GLU A 819 -28.06 60.74 49.16
CA GLU A 819 -26.96 61.59 49.66
C GLU A 819 -25.59 61.00 49.31
N LYS A 820 -25.42 59.68 49.45
CA LYS A 820 -24.19 58.98 49.07
C LYS A 820 -23.95 59.07 47.55
N HIS A 821 -24.99 58.93 46.75
CA HIS A 821 -24.93 59.04 45.28
C HIS A 821 -24.59 60.46 44.82
N SER A 822 -25.17 61.48 45.47
CA SER A 822 -24.82 62.88 45.25
C SER A 822 -23.32 63.13 45.46
N ARG A 823 -22.75 62.65 46.57
CA ARG A 823 -21.31 62.78 46.85
C ARG A 823 -20.45 62.08 45.79
N LEU A 824 -20.88 60.92 45.30
CA LEU A 824 -20.18 60.18 44.25
C LEU A 824 -20.20 60.96 42.92
N ARG A 825 -21.35 61.54 42.56
CA ARG A 825 -21.51 62.40 41.38
C ARG A 825 -20.65 63.66 41.48
N ASP A 826 -20.60 64.30 42.66
CA ASP A 826 -19.77 65.48 42.90
C ASP A 826 -18.26 65.20 42.80
N ASP A 827 -17.83 64.02 43.26
CA ASP A 827 -16.46 63.55 43.09
C ASP A 827 -16.13 63.28 41.61
N LEU A 828 -17.03 62.60 40.88
CA LEU A 828 -16.88 62.38 39.45
C LEU A 828 -16.90 63.69 38.65
N SER A 829 -17.75 64.65 39.02
CA SER A 829 -17.80 65.98 38.42
C SER A 829 -16.48 66.73 38.56
N ARG A 830 -15.82 66.59 39.72
CA ARG A 830 -14.48 67.16 39.95
C ARG A 830 -13.40 66.45 39.14
N ARG A 831 -13.46 65.12 39.03
CA ARG A 831 -12.48 64.33 38.25
C ARG A 831 -12.59 64.55 36.74
N CYS A 832 -13.81 64.75 36.21
CA CYS A 832 -14.07 64.95 34.78
C CYS A 832 -14.10 66.44 34.37
N GLY A 833 -13.85 67.37 35.30
CA GLY A 833 -13.91 68.82 35.02
C GLY A 833 -15.27 69.31 34.53
N GLY A 834 -16.36 68.61 34.87
CA GLY A 834 -17.72 68.90 34.40
C GLY A 834 -18.07 68.40 32.99
N ASN A 835 -17.14 67.77 32.25
CA ASN A 835 -17.41 67.23 30.91
C ASN A 835 -17.58 65.71 30.93
N PHE A 836 -18.76 65.26 31.38
CA PHE A 836 -19.08 63.84 31.49
C PHE A 836 -19.17 63.11 30.14
N SER A 837 -19.50 63.84 29.06
CA SER A 837 -19.58 63.27 27.71
C SER A 837 -18.20 62.83 27.23
N ALA A 838 -17.19 63.70 27.36
CA ALA A 838 -15.84 63.40 26.88
C ALA A 838 -15.22 62.18 27.56
N GLU A 839 -15.45 61.99 28.86
CA GLU A 839 -14.95 60.82 29.59
C GLU A 839 -15.69 59.54 29.21
N ALA A 840 -17.02 59.59 29.02
CA ALA A 840 -17.79 58.46 28.52
C ALA A 840 -17.35 58.05 27.10
N ASP A 841 -17.11 59.03 26.23
CA ASP A 841 -16.64 58.81 24.86
C ASP A 841 -15.22 58.22 24.83
N SER A 842 -14.34 58.65 25.76
CA SER A 842 -13.01 58.06 25.95
C SER A 842 -13.05 56.59 26.38
N ILE A 843 -13.96 56.22 27.28
CA ILE A 843 -14.16 54.81 27.69
C ILE A 843 -14.74 54.00 26.51
N ARG A 844 -15.71 54.55 25.77
CA ARG A 844 -16.27 53.91 24.57
C ARG A 844 -15.22 53.71 23.47
N ALA A 845 -14.34 54.67 23.24
CA ALA A 845 -13.25 54.55 22.27
C ALA A 845 -12.30 53.39 22.61
N LYS A 846 -11.94 53.23 23.89
CA LYS A 846 -11.11 52.10 24.35
C LYS A 846 -11.83 50.74 24.26
N ILE A 847 -13.16 50.72 24.44
CA ILE A 847 -13.97 49.53 24.19
C ILE A 847 -13.91 49.15 22.71
N ALA A 848 -14.13 50.12 21.81
CA ALA A 848 -14.07 49.90 20.37
C ALA A 848 -12.67 49.46 19.88
N GLU A 849 -11.60 49.97 20.48
CA GLU A 849 -10.22 49.54 20.22
C GLU A 849 -10.00 48.06 20.60
N ILE A 850 -10.47 47.65 21.79
CA ILE A 850 -10.37 46.25 22.24
C ILE A 850 -11.27 45.32 21.39
N GLU A 851 -12.44 45.80 20.95
CA GLU A 851 -13.32 45.05 20.03
C GLU A 851 -12.67 44.85 18.67
N ALA A 852 -12.05 45.88 18.09
CA ALA A 852 -11.29 45.76 16.85
C ALA A 852 -10.07 44.82 16.97
N GLU A 853 -9.37 44.83 18.11
CA GLU A 853 -8.29 43.87 18.40
C GLU A 853 -8.81 42.43 18.52
N LEU A 854 -10.02 42.22 19.03
CA LEU A 854 -10.67 40.89 19.10
C LEU A 854 -11.10 40.40 17.72
N ASP A 855 -11.70 41.27 16.91
CA ASP A 855 -12.13 40.94 15.54
C ASP A 855 -10.93 40.59 14.65
N ALA A 856 -9.79 41.28 14.84
CA ALA A 856 -8.55 40.98 14.13
C ALA A 856 -7.91 39.62 14.49
N LEU A 857 -8.35 38.98 15.58
CA LEU A 857 -7.94 37.62 15.97
C LEU A 857 -8.91 36.55 15.47
N GLU A 858 -10.05 36.92 14.85
CA GLU A 858 -11.02 35.97 14.27
C GLU A 858 -10.77 35.67 12.78
N VAL A 859 -9.88 36.41 12.12
CA VAL A 859 -9.35 36.17 10.76
C VAL A 859 -8.05 35.41 10.85
#